data_AF-A0AB33J9N7-F1
#
_entry.id   AF-A0AB33J9N7-F1
#
_cell.length_a   1.000
_cell.length_b   1.000
_cell.length_c   1.000
_cell.angle_alpha   90.00
_cell.angle_beta   90.00
_cell.angle_gamma   90.00
#
_symmetry.space_group_name_H-M   'P 1'
#
loop_
_entity.id
_entity.type
_entity.pdbx_description
1 polymer ?
#
loop_
_entity_poly.entity_id
_entity_poly.type
_entity_poly.pdbx_seq_one_letter_code
_entity_poly.pdbx_strand_id
1 'polypeptide(L)'
;MEKEERIKRFTKLAKEYKDSPENRQEKLLPYIKELAAMTEKERHELAKTNQELYWNHTKTSIGDSWTSCSHDRAVFLDATSVLTSDGKNYNSYALRDNDVDLLRSILDIHKPKWLDKQLDKNPFESLRYGYHNILKLATDGYIKQPKPERIADLVAEAHEIRLENNDISFDSSQLLQLPITLDEHVWYLFEYPTSIAYHDQRARAAFAEGRTAKDESISALLITCARTGRISSGKLLDKTIEGLNRSLHIQTEGWLTDLLSAYQPTSEEILERQALFLQALYTVKSRAQNTILKLLKQVATAEGFLIQPYIDTSQSLLFSLPANSLTVICSTYEALMKKHHAYRTSICEILGQLIVHKNDTVKRRANKLIATYGGNKLAEIQQQIDTSTPEIPTLQPLRPQPYCTEANRLAAIDNKDEFIFRLSRLFDTTDPLEQWTVVSATAEWFPRLEAADQPRLESIFARAAQLPQMADNYLPALLATYILEFSLCLQQRFEPKPSKGRQMMDMLKKSILNLKTVHQTHFSPLADFNGYATLAGHIEGFKQFLLELLGMIKAGNTVVLSVPTHRPGYIDAETLVHRLAEYERTGHRPSPFDLQVALNRCTWNPAKSVDIPLSGELKQLMEYLIHDRFEPCKHYQYPEAWLAVNLRNHPEAMRREFADFYFNHRAWPLWTGTLALASELVPNPHFKQLQFDYDEATLHAPTQPMLWQEIIWEFRTDWYNSPYIALHLTVFPHHPTIVLAQILRQCAVFDNKQSFYTNSYMNALQWLMDYQEAWTEVGVLFLATALVHYDSTVRTYAAEIWATATLLGTIDNHALGLQTARLIALKAFPLRRLQTIVADSMRHRSTLHDDALHQFFAPILATLPDKMTGAKGIRELAGTLNS
;
A
#
# COMPACT_ATOMS: atom_id res chain seq x y z
N MET A 1 52.38 3.52 10.08
CA MET A 1 51.36 3.74 11.12
C MET A 1 50.49 2.50 11.18
N GLU A 2 50.43 1.83 12.32
CA GLU A 2 49.55 0.66 12.49
C GLU A 2 48.07 1.07 12.41
N LYS A 3 47.18 0.15 12.02
CA LYS A 3 45.75 0.43 11.81
C LYS A 3 45.09 1.12 13.02
N GLU A 4 45.37 0.65 14.23
CA GLU A 4 44.82 1.24 15.46
C GLU A 4 45.30 2.66 15.71
N GLU A 5 46.56 2.96 15.39
CA GLU A 5 47.14 4.29 15.52
C GLU A 5 46.51 5.26 14.52
N ARG A 6 46.22 4.81 13.30
CA ARG A 6 45.46 5.58 12.30
C ARG A 6 44.07 5.94 12.79
N ILE A 7 43.32 4.95 13.29
CA ILE A 7 41.95 5.13 13.78
C ILE A 7 41.93 6.09 14.97
N LYS A 8 42.86 5.94 15.92
CA LYS A 8 42.99 6.85 17.07
C LYS A 8 43.26 8.29 16.62
N ARG A 9 44.19 8.50 15.69
CA ARG A 9 44.50 9.83 15.17
C ARG A 9 43.35 10.45 14.39
N PHE A 10 42.70 9.69 13.51
CA PHE A 10 41.50 10.13 12.76
C PHE A 10 40.38 10.55 13.73
N THR A 11 40.09 9.73 14.73
CA THR A 11 39.07 10.00 15.75
C THR A 11 39.37 11.27 16.53
N LYS A 12 40.63 11.48 16.92
CA LYS A 12 41.07 12.67 17.64
C LYS A 12 40.85 13.93 16.79
N LEU A 13 41.35 13.92 15.55
CA LEU A 13 41.20 15.05 14.62
C LEU A 13 39.73 15.38 14.35
N ALA A 14 38.89 14.38 14.09
CA ALA A 14 37.45 14.59 13.87
C ALA A 14 36.74 15.19 15.09
N LYS A 15 37.08 14.73 16.31
CA LYS A 15 36.45 15.23 17.54
C LYS A 15 36.88 16.64 17.91
N GLU A 16 38.11 17.02 17.59
CA GLU A 16 38.72 18.33 17.92
C GLU A 16 38.54 19.39 16.83
N TYR A 17 38.13 19.01 15.61
CA TYR A 17 38.00 19.93 14.49
C TYR A 17 36.93 21.01 14.74
N LYS A 18 37.26 22.24 14.32
CA LYS A 18 36.42 23.43 14.36
C LYS A 18 36.45 24.08 12.99
N ASP A 19 35.30 24.19 12.34
CA ASP A 19 35.29 24.63 10.96
C ASP A 19 35.53 26.15 10.87
N SER A 20 36.51 26.54 10.07
CA SER A 20 36.80 27.94 9.71
C SER A 20 37.63 27.95 8.43
N PRO A 21 37.65 29.05 7.64
CA PRO A 21 38.49 29.15 6.46
C PRO A 21 39.97 28.83 6.73
N GLU A 22 40.50 29.28 7.87
CA GLU A 22 41.87 29.03 8.31
C GLU A 22 42.09 27.55 8.64
N ASN A 23 41.22 26.95 9.48
CA ASN A 23 41.35 25.53 9.85
C ASN A 23 41.16 24.59 8.66
N ARG A 24 40.38 24.98 7.64
CA ARG A 24 40.26 24.23 6.39
C ARG A 24 41.61 24.17 5.66
N GLN A 25 42.31 25.29 5.56
CA GLN A 25 43.62 25.38 4.89
C GLN A 25 44.77 24.78 5.72
N GLU A 26 44.77 24.98 7.03
CA GLU A 26 45.89 24.59 7.90
C GLU A 26 45.76 23.17 8.48
N LYS A 27 44.55 22.63 8.58
CA LYS A 27 44.30 21.32 9.22
C LYS A 27 43.59 20.33 8.30
N LEU A 28 42.44 20.70 7.73
CA LEU A 28 41.62 19.76 6.96
C LEU A 28 42.29 19.35 5.65
N LEU A 29 42.59 20.30 4.75
CA LEU A 29 43.18 20.01 3.44
C LEU A 29 44.56 19.34 3.54
N PRO A 30 45.45 19.71 4.49
CA PRO A 30 46.69 18.96 4.73
C PRO A 30 46.44 17.52 5.14
N TYR A 31 45.44 17.25 5.98
CA TYR A 31 45.07 15.89 6.35
C TYR A 31 44.45 15.12 5.18
N ILE A 32 43.66 15.78 4.32
CA ILE A 32 43.15 15.19 3.07
C ILE A 32 44.30 14.80 2.13
N LYS A 33 45.34 15.63 1.99
CA LYS A 33 46.56 15.28 1.22
C LYS A 33 47.27 14.07 1.80
N GLU A 34 47.34 13.96 3.12
CA GLU A 34 47.89 12.79 3.78
C GLU A 34 47.06 11.52 3.49
N LEU A 35 45.74 11.60 3.61
CA LEU A 35 44.84 10.49 3.25
C LEU A 35 44.99 10.09 1.79
N ALA A 36 45.12 11.06 0.87
CA ALA A 36 45.31 10.82 -0.55
C ALA A 36 46.61 10.04 -0.84
N ALA A 37 47.67 10.27 -0.05
CA ALA A 37 48.94 9.56 -0.15
C ALA A 37 48.90 8.12 0.41
N MET A 38 47.88 7.76 1.20
CA MET A 38 47.72 6.39 1.71
C MET A 38 47.30 5.41 0.60
N THR A 39 47.43 4.11 0.85
CA THR A 39 46.85 3.10 -0.05
C THR A 39 45.33 3.07 0.09
N GLU A 40 44.65 2.58 -0.95
CA GLU A 40 43.19 2.46 -0.96
C GLU A 40 42.68 1.63 0.23
N LYS A 41 43.33 0.51 0.55
CA LYS A 41 42.99 -0.34 1.70
C LYS A 41 43.05 0.43 3.03
N GLU A 42 44.09 1.23 3.23
CA GLU A 42 44.30 1.98 4.48
C GLU A 42 43.26 3.09 4.66
N ARG A 43 42.82 3.73 3.57
CA ARG A 43 41.72 4.69 3.60
C ARG A 43 40.39 4.03 3.95
N HIS A 44 40.08 2.89 3.32
CA HIS A 44 38.83 2.16 3.55
C HIS A 44 38.73 1.60 4.98
N GLU A 45 39.86 1.31 5.63
CA GLU A 45 39.89 0.95 7.06
C GLU A 45 39.30 2.05 7.97
N LEU A 46 39.32 3.32 7.54
CA LEU A 46 38.76 4.46 8.28
C LEU A 46 37.28 4.69 7.99
N ALA A 47 36.69 4.05 6.98
CA ALA A 47 35.30 4.28 6.57
C ALA A 47 34.30 4.01 7.70
N LYS A 48 34.47 2.89 8.41
CA LYS A 48 33.61 2.51 9.54
C LYS A 48 33.71 3.52 10.68
N THR A 49 34.92 3.93 11.05
CA THR A 49 35.14 4.93 12.10
C THR A 49 34.56 6.29 11.70
N ASN A 50 34.68 6.69 10.42
CA ASN A 50 34.07 7.91 9.91
C ASN A 50 32.54 7.88 10.11
N GLN A 51 31.87 6.79 9.71
CA GLN A 51 30.43 6.62 9.90
C GLN A 51 29.99 6.65 11.38
N GLU A 52 30.72 5.96 12.26
CA GLU A 52 30.42 5.93 13.70
C GLU A 52 30.51 7.32 14.35
N LEU A 53 31.40 8.19 13.84
CA LEU A 53 31.64 9.52 14.43
C LEU A 53 30.59 10.58 14.09
N TYR A 54 29.66 10.30 13.17
CA TYR A 54 28.49 11.16 12.93
C TYR A 54 27.50 11.17 14.10
N TRP A 55 27.59 10.19 14.99
CA TRP A 55 26.66 10.03 16.10
C TRP A 55 27.38 10.15 17.45
N ASN A 56 26.79 10.92 18.36
CA ASN A 56 27.16 10.97 19.76
C ASN A 56 26.29 9.97 20.52
N HIS A 57 26.93 8.96 21.10
CA HIS A 57 26.29 8.03 22.04
C HIS A 57 26.30 8.62 23.44
N THR A 58 25.13 8.66 24.08
CA THR A 58 24.98 9.12 25.46
C THR A 58 24.12 8.13 26.22
N LYS A 59 24.61 7.65 27.36
CA LYS A 59 23.85 6.74 28.21
C LYS A 59 22.95 7.55 29.14
N THR A 60 21.63 7.40 29.00
CA THR A 60 20.62 8.10 29.79
C THR A 60 19.94 7.15 30.79
N SER A 61 19.20 7.70 31.75
CA SER A 61 18.44 6.91 32.74
C SER A 61 17.32 6.05 32.13
N ILE A 62 16.94 6.31 30.88
CA ILE A 62 15.90 5.59 30.13
C ILE A 62 16.47 4.72 28.99
N GLY A 63 17.79 4.63 28.86
CA GLY A 63 18.48 3.83 27.82
C GLY A 63 19.56 4.59 27.07
N ASP A 64 20.04 3.99 25.98
CA ASP A 64 21.03 4.60 25.09
C ASP A 64 20.38 5.65 24.19
N SER A 65 20.96 6.85 24.13
CA SER A 65 20.53 7.95 23.25
C SER A 65 21.62 8.23 22.23
N TRP A 66 21.22 8.36 20.96
CA TRP A 66 22.09 8.75 19.86
C TRP A 66 21.65 10.12 19.35
N THR A 67 22.57 11.07 19.33
CA THR A 67 22.34 12.42 18.77
C THR A 67 23.35 12.70 17.68
N SER A 68 23.03 13.56 16.70
CA SER A 68 23.99 13.91 15.65
C SER A 68 25.21 14.67 16.21
N CYS A 69 26.36 14.53 15.55
CA CYS A 69 27.55 15.30 15.89
C CYS A 69 27.38 16.81 15.63
N SER A 70 28.32 17.62 16.13
CA SER A 70 28.37 19.05 15.82
C SER A 70 28.54 19.31 14.31
N HIS A 71 28.13 20.51 13.87
CA HIS A 71 28.33 20.96 12.48
C HIS A 71 29.82 20.89 12.08
N ASP A 72 30.73 21.42 12.90
CA ASP A 72 32.18 21.36 12.67
C ASP A 72 32.67 19.94 12.36
N ARG A 73 32.27 18.98 13.20
CA ARG A 73 32.67 17.58 13.06
C ARG A 73 32.10 16.99 11.79
N ALA A 74 30.84 17.30 11.47
CA ALA A 74 30.21 16.84 10.25
C ALA A 74 31.02 17.28 9.02
N VAL A 75 31.42 18.56 8.92
CA VAL A 75 32.26 19.07 7.81
C VAL A 75 33.56 18.27 7.64
N PHE A 76 34.25 17.94 8.74
CA PHE A 76 35.47 17.12 8.69
C PHE A 76 35.20 15.69 8.19
N LEU A 77 34.17 15.04 8.74
CA LEU A 77 33.81 13.67 8.38
C LEU A 77 33.38 13.57 6.91
N ASP A 78 32.63 14.56 6.48
CA ASP A 78 32.16 14.78 5.13
C ASP A 78 33.31 14.92 4.13
N ALA A 79 34.23 15.85 4.38
CA ALA A 79 35.41 16.06 3.54
C ALA A 79 36.29 14.80 3.44
N THR A 80 36.47 14.09 4.55
CA THR A 80 37.30 12.87 4.57
C THR A 80 36.59 11.67 3.94
N SER A 81 35.25 11.62 3.97
CA SER A 81 34.45 10.54 3.38
C SER A 81 34.66 10.40 1.86
N VAL A 82 34.97 11.51 1.19
CA VAL A 82 35.30 11.56 -0.26
C VAL A 82 36.45 10.61 -0.59
N LEU A 83 37.40 10.43 0.34
CA LEU A 83 38.58 9.58 0.16
C LEU A 83 38.44 8.20 0.80
N THR A 84 37.69 8.08 1.91
CA THR A 84 37.60 6.84 2.69
C THR A 84 36.51 5.89 2.21
N SER A 85 35.53 6.35 1.45
CA SER A 85 34.42 5.52 0.95
C SER A 85 34.73 4.78 -0.35
N ASP A 86 34.02 3.67 -0.58
CA ASP A 86 34.02 2.87 -1.81
C ASP A 86 32.88 3.22 -2.77
N GLY A 87 32.04 4.21 -2.42
CA GLY A 87 30.85 4.62 -3.15
C GLY A 87 29.61 3.76 -2.92
N LYS A 88 29.72 2.57 -2.31
CA LYS A 88 28.56 1.75 -1.92
C LYS A 88 27.93 2.22 -0.62
N ASN A 89 28.78 2.65 0.32
CA ASN A 89 28.39 3.15 1.64
C ASN A 89 28.72 4.65 1.82
N TYR A 90 28.81 5.39 0.71
CA TYR A 90 28.99 6.85 0.74
C TYR A 90 27.67 7.52 1.17
N ASN A 91 27.37 7.42 2.47
CA ASN A 91 26.45 8.30 3.18
C ASN A 91 27.24 9.53 3.58
N SER A 92 27.65 10.30 2.58
CA SER A 92 28.26 11.57 2.86
C SER A 92 27.15 12.52 3.21
N TYR A 93 27.29 13.21 4.33
CA TYR A 93 26.51 14.41 4.54
C TYR A 93 27.06 15.57 3.67
N ALA A 94 27.90 15.30 2.63
CA ALA A 94 29.22 15.94 2.51
C ALA A 94 29.33 17.40 2.17
N LEU A 95 28.23 18.06 1.90
CA LEU A 95 28.18 19.52 1.91
C LEU A 95 26.80 19.89 2.42
N ARG A 96 26.61 19.76 3.73
CA ARG A 96 25.34 20.07 4.42
C ARG A 96 24.76 21.44 4.00
N ASP A 97 25.64 22.35 3.54
CA ASP A 97 25.32 23.71 3.07
C ASP A 97 25.70 23.99 1.60
N ASN A 98 25.83 22.99 0.72
CA ASN A 98 26.23 23.16 -0.69
C ASN A 98 27.61 23.85 -0.90
N ASP A 99 28.60 23.65 -0.02
CA ASP A 99 29.91 24.34 -0.08
C ASP A 99 30.87 23.79 -1.17
N VAL A 100 30.53 24.07 -2.42
CA VAL A 100 31.22 23.59 -3.63
C VAL A 100 32.72 23.88 -3.63
N ASP A 101 33.15 24.99 -3.05
CA ASP A 101 34.55 25.39 -3.07
C ASP A 101 35.42 24.49 -2.19
N LEU A 102 34.89 24.03 -1.05
CA LEU A 102 35.55 23.00 -0.26
C LEU A 102 35.65 21.68 -1.03
N LEU A 103 34.57 21.24 -1.69
CA LEU A 103 34.61 20.01 -2.50
C LEU A 103 35.61 20.11 -3.65
N ARG A 104 35.66 21.22 -4.38
CA ARG A 104 36.64 21.45 -5.44
C ARG A 104 38.06 21.33 -4.90
N SER A 105 38.35 21.96 -3.77
CA SER A 105 39.66 21.88 -3.10
C SER A 105 40.05 20.45 -2.74
N ILE A 106 39.08 19.61 -2.36
CA ILE A 106 39.30 18.19 -2.07
C ILE A 106 39.53 17.39 -3.36
N LEU A 107 38.73 17.63 -4.40
CA LEU A 107 38.84 16.93 -5.68
C LEU A 107 40.13 17.28 -6.44
N ASP A 108 40.67 18.50 -6.25
CA ASP A 108 42.00 18.90 -6.72
C ASP A 108 43.11 18.04 -6.10
N ILE A 109 42.92 17.59 -4.85
CA ILE A 109 43.88 16.73 -4.15
C ILE A 109 43.70 15.27 -4.58
N HIS A 110 42.45 14.78 -4.64
CA HIS A 110 42.14 13.40 -4.99
C HIS A 110 40.75 13.27 -5.62
N LYS A 111 40.70 12.80 -6.88
CA LYS A 111 39.45 12.44 -7.56
C LYS A 111 39.12 10.95 -7.35
N PRO A 112 38.08 10.61 -6.58
CA PRO A 112 37.75 9.21 -6.32
C PRO A 112 37.16 8.52 -7.56
N LYS A 113 37.56 7.27 -7.79
CA LYS A 113 37.11 6.46 -8.95
C LYS A 113 35.60 6.18 -8.94
N TRP A 114 34.97 6.17 -7.77
CA TRP A 114 33.55 5.89 -7.62
C TRP A 114 32.66 7.10 -7.94
N LEU A 115 33.17 8.33 -7.91
CA LEU A 115 32.39 9.57 -8.02
C LEU A 115 31.59 9.63 -9.32
N ASP A 116 32.25 9.41 -10.46
CA ASP A 116 31.61 9.39 -11.78
C ASP A 116 30.56 8.27 -11.90
N LYS A 117 30.79 7.13 -11.24
CA LYS A 117 29.89 5.98 -11.27
C LYS A 117 28.66 6.18 -10.39
N GLN A 118 28.76 7.01 -9.36
CA GLN A 118 27.69 7.26 -8.40
C GLN A 118 26.72 8.34 -8.90
N LEU A 119 27.19 9.29 -9.71
CA LEU A 119 26.34 10.29 -10.40
C LEU A 119 25.21 9.66 -11.23
N ASP A 120 25.44 8.45 -11.75
CA ASP A 120 24.51 7.72 -12.62
C ASP A 120 23.62 6.70 -11.89
N LYS A 121 23.90 6.34 -10.63
CA LYS A 121 23.36 5.10 -9.99
C LYS A 121 22.45 5.30 -8.79
N ASN A 122 22.60 6.40 -8.09
CA ASN A 122 21.77 6.75 -6.95
C ASN A 122 21.43 8.23 -7.09
N PRO A 123 20.25 8.69 -6.64
CA PRO A 123 20.05 10.11 -6.47
C PRO A 123 21.13 10.60 -5.53
N PHE A 124 22.15 11.24 -6.09
CA PHE A 124 23.08 12.10 -5.36
C PHE A 124 22.16 13.09 -4.66
N GLU A 125 21.81 12.83 -3.39
CA GLU A 125 20.63 13.37 -2.71
C GLU A 125 20.36 14.81 -3.17
N SER A 126 19.33 14.95 -4.00
CA SER A 126 19.17 16.04 -4.97
C SER A 126 18.90 17.40 -4.35
N LEU A 127 18.80 17.44 -3.02
CA LEU A 127 18.69 18.64 -2.20
C LEU A 127 20.03 19.21 -1.70
N ARG A 128 21.18 18.52 -1.84
CA ARG A 128 22.43 18.91 -1.14
C ARG A 128 23.50 19.59 -1.96
N TYR A 129 23.40 19.52 -3.28
CA TYR A 129 24.30 20.25 -4.18
C TYR A 129 23.52 21.17 -5.10
N GLY A 130 22.30 20.80 -5.49
CA GLY A 130 21.50 21.57 -6.43
C GLY A 130 22.05 21.51 -7.87
N TYR A 131 21.15 21.72 -8.81
CA TYR A 131 21.39 21.66 -10.25
C TYR A 131 22.60 22.51 -10.72
N HIS A 132 22.69 23.77 -10.27
CA HIS A 132 23.74 24.71 -10.69
C HIS A 132 25.15 24.24 -10.31
N ASN A 133 25.32 23.73 -9.10
CA ASN A 133 26.63 23.33 -8.60
C ASN A 133 27.12 22.06 -9.27
N ILE A 134 26.23 21.11 -9.55
CA ILE A 134 26.57 19.90 -10.31
C ILE A 134 27.01 20.27 -11.73
N LEU A 135 26.29 21.16 -12.42
CA LEU A 135 26.71 21.62 -13.75
C LEU A 135 28.06 22.37 -13.71
N LYS A 136 28.29 23.18 -12.68
CA LYS A 136 29.55 23.89 -12.49
C LYS A 136 30.71 22.91 -12.32
N LEU A 137 30.57 21.91 -11.45
CA LEU A 137 31.56 20.84 -11.25
C LEU A 137 31.83 20.05 -12.53
N ALA A 138 30.80 19.81 -13.35
CA ALA A 138 30.96 19.11 -14.63
C ALA A 138 31.69 19.99 -15.66
N THR A 139 31.36 21.28 -15.71
CA THR A 139 31.99 22.27 -16.61
C THR A 139 33.47 22.46 -16.28
N ASP A 140 33.81 22.49 -14.99
CA ASP A 140 35.18 22.63 -14.50
C ASP A 140 36.00 21.33 -14.63
N GLY A 141 35.40 20.23 -15.09
CA GLY A 141 36.08 18.94 -15.32
C GLY A 141 36.26 18.06 -14.07
N TYR A 142 35.70 18.46 -12.92
CA TYR A 142 35.76 17.67 -11.69
C TYR A 142 34.95 16.38 -11.78
N ILE A 143 33.82 16.42 -12.48
CA ILE A 143 32.95 15.25 -12.73
C ILE A 143 32.62 15.13 -14.22
N LYS A 144 32.18 13.94 -14.64
CA LYS A 144 31.59 13.78 -15.98
C LYS A 144 30.26 14.53 -16.10
N GLN A 145 29.94 14.94 -17.32
CA GLN A 145 28.62 15.49 -17.63
C GLN A 145 27.54 14.47 -17.28
N PRO A 146 26.54 14.84 -16.45
CA PRO A 146 25.44 13.95 -16.12
C PRO A 146 24.66 13.54 -17.36
N LYS A 147 24.09 12.34 -17.36
CA LYS A 147 23.19 11.89 -18.44
C LYS A 147 21.92 12.76 -18.49
N PRO A 148 21.26 12.89 -19.66
CA PRO A 148 20.03 13.67 -19.80
C PRO A 148 18.94 13.34 -18.77
N GLU A 149 18.71 12.05 -18.50
CA GLU A 149 17.77 11.59 -17.46
C GLU A 149 18.09 12.18 -16.07
N ARG A 150 19.38 12.22 -15.71
CA ARG A 150 19.82 12.78 -14.43
C ARG A 150 19.72 14.30 -14.40
N ILE A 151 19.96 14.97 -15.52
CA ILE A 151 19.74 16.41 -15.64
C ILE A 151 18.26 16.72 -15.44
N ALA A 152 17.36 15.90 -15.98
CA ALA A 152 15.92 16.04 -15.81
C ALA A 152 15.52 16.03 -14.31
N ASP A 153 16.02 15.07 -13.54
CA ASP A 153 15.81 15.03 -12.09
C ASP A 153 16.31 16.30 -11.40
N LEU A 154 17.55 16.71 -11.68
CA LEU A 154 18.16 17.89 -11.05
C LEU A 154 17.39 19.17 -11.35
N VAL A 155 16.92 19.34 -12.60
CA VAL A 155 16.12 20.50 -13.01
C VAL A 155 14.76 20.50 -12.31
N ALA A 156 14.16 19.33 -12.06
CA ALA A 156 12.84 19.22 -11.43
C ALA A 156 12.78 19.80 -10.02
N GLU A 157 13.92 19.91 -9.34
CA GLU A 157 14.05 20.41 -7.96
C GLU A 157 14.79 21.75 -7.89
N ALA A 158 15.26 22.28 -9.03
CA ALA A 158 16.18 23.41 -9.07
C ALA A 158 15.57 24.74 -8.60
N HIS A 159 14.25 24.82 -8.46
CA HIS A 159 13.55 25.97 -7.87
C HIS A 159 13.36 25.85 -6.36
N GLU A 160 13.71 24.73 -5.71
CA GLU A 160 13.61 24.58 -4.25
C GLU A 160 14.78 25.27 -3.54
N ILE A 161 14.47 26.05 -2.49
CA ILE A 161 15.46 26.68 -1.60
C ILE A 161 15.28 26.12 -0.20
N ARG A 162 16.35 25.57 0.37
CA ARG A 162 16.37 25.18 1.77
C ARG A 162 16.73 26.36 2.66
N LEU A 163 15.91 26.60 3.68
CA LEU A 163 16.11 27.65 4.69
C LEU A 163 16.90 27.12 5.89
N GLU A 164 17.47 28.03 6.69
CA GLU A 164 18.31 27.69 7.86
C GLU A 164 17.60 26.84 8.91
N ASN A 165 16.27 26.97 9.02
CA ASN A 165 15.43 26.20 9.93
C ASN A 165 15.02 24.82 9.38
N ASN A 166 15.60 24.38 8.27
CA ASN A 166 15.22 23.20 7.48
C ASN A 166 13.86 23.28 6.77
N ASP A 167 13.17 24.43 6.77
CA ASP A 167 12.00 24.62 5.90
C ASP A 167 12.44 24.79 4.44
N ILE A 168 11.47 24.65 3.53
CA ILE A 168 11.68 24.77 2.09
C ILE A 168 10.84 25.94 1.56
N SER A 169 11.54 26.87 0.91
CA SER A 169 10.99 27.94 0.08
C SER A 169 11.23 27.63 -1.40
N PHE A 170 10.76 28.50 -2.30
CA PHE A 170 10.87 28.32 -3.74
C PHE A 170 11.29 29.61 -4.45
N ASP A 171 12.10 29.49 -5.49
CA ASP A 171 12.51 30.57 -6.40
C ASP A 171 12.79 30.02 -7.81
N SER A 172 11.84 30.23 -8.70
CA SER A 172 11.95 29.83 -10.11
C SER A 172 13.01 30.63 -10.88
N SER A 173 13.46 31.77 -10.39
CA SER A 173 14.47 32.59 -11.08
C SER A 173 15.84 31.92 -11.15
N GLN A 174 16.10 30.94 -10.27
CA GLN A 174 17.32 30.14 -10.34
C GLN A 174 17.48 29.44 -11.68
N LEU A 175 16.40 28.91 -12.26
CA LEU A 175 16.41 28.24 -13.57
C LEU A 175 16.80 29.18 -14.72
N LEU A 176 16.77 30.49 -14.52
CA LEU A 176 17.12 31.50 -15.52
C LEU A 176 18.60 31.92 -15.48
N GLN A 177 19.38 31.42 -14.50
CA GLN A 177 20.77 31.84 -14.33
C GLN A 177 21.71 31.29 -15.42
N LEU A 178 21.37 30.14 -16.00
CA LEU A 178 22.17 29.49 -17.04
C LEU A 178 21.36 29.39 -18.35
N PRO A 179 21.86 29.89 -19.50
CA PRO A 179 21.16 29.82 -20.78
C PRO A 179 20.76 28.39 -21.18
N ILE A 180 21.69 27.44 -20.97
CA ILE A 180 21.49 26.01 -21.29
C ILE A 180 20.25 25.41 -20.60
N THR A 181 19.83 25.98 -19.47
CA THR A 181 18.64 25.51 -18.75
C THR A 181 17.40 25.61 -19.63
N LEU A 182 17.14 26.78 -20.22
CA LEU A 182 15.97 27.00 -21.07
C LEU A 182 16.17 26.47 -22.50
N ASP A 183 17.41 26.49 -23.00
CA ASP A 183 17.71 26.05 -24.36
C ASP A 183 17.56 24.52 -24.51
N GLU A 184 18.00 23.78 -23.49
CA GLU A 184 18.15 22.32 -23.54
C GLU A 184 17.54 21.61 -22.32
N HIS A 185 17.98 21.91 -21.10
CA HIS A 185 17.77 21.02 -19.96
C HIS A 185 16.32 20.91 -19.47
N VAL A 186 15.53 21.99 -19.51
CA VAL A 186 14.10 21.93 -19.15
C VAL A 186 13.30 21.01 -20.06
N TRP A 187 13.77 20.78 -21.29
CA TRP A 187 13.08 19.92 -22.24
C TRP A 187 13.21 18.43 -21.86
N TYR A 188 14.23 18.05 -21.10
CA TYR A 188 14.38 16.68 -20.57
C TYR A 188 13.26 16.29 -19.59
N LEU A 189 12.60 17.27 -18.94
CA LEU A 189 11.40 17.02 -18.11
C LEU A 189 10.22 16.42 -18.90
N PHE A 190 10.20 16.63 -20.22
CA PHE A 190 9.17 16.11 -21.13
C PHE A 190 9.57 14.74 -21.73
N GLU A 191 10.78 14.27 -21.46
CA GLU A 191 11.35 13.06 -22.06
C GLU A 191 11.56 11.93 -21.06
N TYR A 192 11.90 12.26 -19.81
CA TYR A 192 12.24 11.30 -18.77
C TYR A 192 11.26 11.37 -17.59
N PRO A 193 11.02 10.24 -16.89
CA PRO A 193 10.23 10.24 -15.67
C PRO A 193 11.01 10.92 -14.53
N THR A 194 10.39 11.91 -13.89
CA THR A 194 11.00 12.69 -12.78
C THR A 194 9.99 12.95 -11.66
N SER A 195 10.46 13.46 -10.52
CA SER A 195 9.65 13.94 -9.39
C SER A 195 8.99 15.31 -9.62
N ILE A 196 9.02 15.86 -10.84
CA ILE A 196 8.54 17.23 -11.14
C ILE A 196 7.14 17.52 -10.62
N ALA A 197 6.22 16.55 -10.72
CA ALA A 197 4.84 16.71 -10.25
C ALA A 197 4.77 17.03 -8.76
N TYR A 198 5.63 16.40 -7.95
CA TYR A 198 5.73 16.63 -6.52
C TYR A 198 6.28 18.03 -6.21
N HIS A 199 7.38 18.42 -6.84
CA HIS A 199 8.03 19.72 -6.62
C HIS A 199 7.15 20.89 -7.09
N ASP A 200 6.49 20.77 -8.24
CA ASP A 200 5.54 21.79 -8.72
C ASP A 200 4.33 21.92 -7.80
N GLN A 201 3.79 20.80 -7.28
CA GLN A 201 2.66 20.83 -6.36
C GLN A 201 3.02 21.57 -5.05
N ARG A 202 4.23 21.35 -4.52
CA ARG A 202 4.70 22.02 -3.30
C ARG A 202 4.90 23.52 -3.52
N ALA A 203 5.45 23.92 -4.65
CA ALA A 203 5.61 25.34 -5.00
C ALA A 203 4.24 26.03 -5.12
N ARG A 204 3.26 25.39 -5.78
CA ARG A 204 1.88 25.90 -5.85
C ARG A 204 1.20 25.99 -4.49
N ALA A 205 1.42 25.00 -3.62
CA ALA A 205 0.89 25.01 -2.25
C ALA A 205 1.51 26.16 -1.43
N ALA A 206 2.82 26.38 -1.53
CA ALA A 206 3.50 27.49 -0.88
C ALA A 206 2.94 28.85 -1.34
N PHE A 207 2.65 29.01 -2.62
CA PHE A 207 1.99 30.21 -3.13
C PHE A 207 0.56 30.36 -2.59
N ALA A 208 -0.24 29.29 -2.60
CA ALA A 208 -1.61 29.31 -2.09
C ALA A 208 -1.68 29.63 -0.57
N GLU A 209 -0.66 29.24 0.18
CA GLU A 209 -0.48 29.53 1.61
C GLU A 209 0.09 30.95 1.86
N GLY A 210 0.45 31.69 0.82
CA GLY A 210 1.05 33.03 0.93
C GLY A 210 2.52 33.04 1.37
N ARG A 211 3.22 31.90 1.30
CA ARG A 211 4.65 31.79 1.64
C ARG A 211 5.56 32.37 0.56
N THR A 212 5.11 32.41 -0.69
CA THR A 212 5.82 33.04 -1.81
C THR A 212 4.95 34.14 -2.43
N ALA A 213 5.57 35.16 -3.03
CA ALA A 213 4.85 36.29 -3.63
C ALA A 213 4.19 35.95 -4.97
N LYS A 214 4.66 34.90 -5.64
CA LYS A 214 4.13 34.38 -6.91
C LYS A 214 4.19 32.85 -6.93
N ASP A 215 3.56 32.24 -7.93
CA ASP A 215 3.69 30.82 -8.20
C ASP A 215 5.09 30.53 -8.75
N GLU A 216 5.93 29.93 -7.91
CA GLU A 216 7.32 29.58 -8.21
C GLU A 216 7.45 28.18 -8.84
N SER A 217 6.34 27.55 -9.26
CA SER A 217 6.40 26.27 -9.96
C SER A 217 7.07 26.42 -11.33
N ILE A 218 7.73 25.34 -11.78
CA ILE A 218 8.37 25.28 -13.10
C ILE A 218 7.29 25.43 -14.19
N SER A 219 6.09 24.89 -13.98
CA SER A 219 4.96 25.14 -14.89
C SER A 219 4.67 26.63 -15.08
N ALA A 220 4.56 27.39 -13.98
CA ALA A 220 4.28 28.82 -14.05
C ALA A 220 5.42 29.59 -14.73
N LEU A 221 6.68 29.19 -14.46
CA LEU A 221 7.85 29.75 -15.12
C LEU A 221 7.81 29.51 -16.64
N LEU A 222 7.58 28.26 -17.08
CA LEU A 222 7.54 27.91 -18.51
C LEU A 222 6.42 28.65 -19.24
N ILE A 223 5.22 28.72 -18.65
CA ILE A 223 4.09 29.48 -19.20
C ILE A 223 4.45 30.98 -19.33
N THR A 224 5.07 31.55 -18.30
CA THR A 224 5.50 32.96 -18.32
C THR A 224 6.57 33.20 -19.39
N CYS A 225 7.53 32.29 -19.53
CA CYS A 225 8.58 32.36 -20.55
C CYS A 225 7.98 32.27 -21.96
N ALA A 226 6.99 31.40 -22.18
CA ALA A 226 6.29 31.28 -23.46
C ALA A 226 5.53 32.57 -23.79
N ARG A 227 4.75 33.10 -22.84
CA ARG A 227 3.97 34.34 -23.02
C ARG A 227 4.83 35.59 -23.21
N THR A 228 6.04 35.62 -22.65
CA THR A 228 6.99 36.74 -22.80
C THR A 228 7.93 36.57 -24.00
N GLY A 229 7.80 35.50 -24.78
CA GLY A 229 8.63 35.22 -25.96
C GLY A 229 10.05 34.74 -25.65
N ARG A 230 10.35 34.37 -24.39
CA ARG A 230 11.65 33.81 -24.01
C ARG A 230 11.85 32.36 -24.48
N ILE A 231 10.75 31.62 -24.60
CA ILE A 231 10.73 30.30 -25.26
C ILE A 231 9.59 30.27 -26.29
N SER A 232 9.71 29.41 -27.31
CA SER A 232 8.64 29.25 -28.29
C SER A 232 7.41 28.58 -27.66
N SER A 233 6.26 29.27 -27.71
CA SER A 233 4.94 28.74 -27.37
C SER A 233 4.64 27.43 -28.10
N GLY A 234 4.93 27.38 -29.41
CA GLY A 234 4.76 26.17 -30.21
C GLY A 234 5.62 25.01 -29.69
N LYS A 235 6.90 25.27 -29.39
CA LYS A 235 7.81 24.25 -28.82
C LYS A 235 7.31 23.72 -27.48
N LEU A 236 6.80 24.59 -26.60
CA LEU A 236 6.23 24.18 -25.31
C LEU A 236 5.03 23.25 -25.50
N LEU A 237 4.11 23.59 -26.40
CA LEU A 237 2.97 22.75 -26.73
C LEU A 237 3.38 21.42 -27.37
N ASP A 238 4.26 21.46 -28.36
CA ASP A 238 4.75 20.27 -29.06
C ASP A 238 5.39 19.30 -28.06
N LYS A 239 6.28 19.79 -27.20
CA LYS A 239 6.92 18.96 -26.16
C LYS A 239 5.94 18.44 -25.13
N THR A 240 4.92 19.22 -24.76
CA THR A 240 3.87 18.77 -23.84
C THR A 240 3.06 17.61 -24.44
N ILE A 241 2.67 17.71 -25.70
CA ILE A 241 1.88 16.67 -26.39
C ILE A 241 2.75 15.44 -26.70
N GLU A 242 4.00 15.63 -27.11
CA GLU A 242 4.97 14.53 -27.28
C GLU A 242 5.18 13.75 -25.97
N GLY A 243 5.35 14.46 -24.84
CA GLY A 243 5.47 13.83 -23.52
C GLY A 243 4.25 12.98 -23.14
N LEU A 244 3.05 13.47 -23.48
CA LEU A 244 1.80 12.72 -23.30
C LEU A 244 1.72 11.47 -24.21
N ASN A 245 2.23 11.54 -25.44
CA ASN A 245 2.29 10.40 -26.36
C ASN A 245 3.27 9.30 -25.92
N ARG A 246 4.30 9.63 -25.13
CA ARG A 246 5.35 8.69 -24.68
C ARG A 246 4.95 7.74 -23.55
N SER A 247 3.73 7.85 -23.01
CA SER A 247 3.24 6.99 -21.90
C SER A 247 4.17 6.99 -20.68
N LEU A 248 4.65 8.17 -20.27
CA LEU A 248 5.52 8.35 -19.09
C LEU A 248 4.80 7.93 -17.79
N HIS A 249 5.56 7.79 -16.68
CA HIS A 249 5.01 7.45 -15.36
C HIS A 249 3.83 8.36 -14.96
N ILE A 250 2.87 7.81 -14.20
CA ILE A 250 1.56 8.43 -13.92
C ILE A 250 1.63 9.86 -13.35
N GLN A 251 2.68 10.17 -12.57
CA GLN A 251 2.87 11.49 -11.98
C GLN A 251 3.28 12.52 -13.05
N THR A 252 4.19 12.18 -13.96
CA THR A 252 4.63 13.04 -15.05
C THR A 252 3.50 13.32 -16.05
N GLU A 253 2.68 12.32 -16.36
CA GLU A 253 1.46 12.50 -17.17
C GLU A 253 0.49 13.50 -16.52
N GLY A 254 0.30 13.39 -15.19
CA GLY A 254 -0.50 14.33 -14.42
C GLY A 254 0.03 15.76 -14.50
N TRP A 255 1.34 15.95 -14.35
CA TRP A 255 2.00 17.25 -14.48
C TRP A 255 1.83 17.85 -15.89
N LEU A 256 2.07 17.09 -16.95
CA LEU A 256 1.87 17.52 -18.35
C LEU A 256 0.42 17.93 -18.62
N THR A 257 -0.54 17.18 -18.07
CA THR A 257 -1.96 17.49 -18.19
C THR A 257 -2.32 18.81 -17.50
N ASP A 258 -1.71 19.08 -16.35
CA ASP A 258 -1.92 20.32 -15.60
C ASP A 258 -1.24 21.52 -16.28
N LEU A 259 -0.04 21.32 -16.82
CA LEU A 259 0.65 22.32 -17.65
C LEU A 259 -0.18 22.70 -18.88
N LEU A 260 -0.69 21.71 -19.62
CA LEU A 260 -1.55 21.93 -20.78
C LEU A 260 -2.82 22.70 -20.41
N SER A 261 -3.44 22.34 -19.28
CA SER A 261 -4.66 23.00 -18.79
C SER A 261 -4.40 24.46 -18.36
N ALA A 262 -3.25 24.73 -17.74
CA ALA A 262 -2.86 26.05 -17.27
C ALA A 262 -2.37 26.98 -18.39
N TYR A 263 -1.73 26.43 -19.42
CA TYR A 263 -1.27 27.19 -20.58
C TYR A 263 -2.45 27.81 -21.34
N GLN A 264 -3.56 27.06 -21.49
CA GLN A 264 -4.76 27.40 -22.25
C GLN A 264 -4.44 27.73 -23.73
N PRO A 265 -4.17 26.70 -24.55
CA PRO A 265 -3.82 26.90 -25.97
C PRO A 265 -4.91 27.69 -26.71
N THR A 266 -4.48 28.57 -27.62
CA THR A 266 -5.37 29.33 -28.50
C THR A 266 -6.03 28.41 -29.54
N SER A 267 -7.14 28.86 -30.14
CA SER A 267 -7.81 28.09 -31.19
C SER A 267 -6.89 27.76 -32.37
N GLU A 268 -6.01 28.67 -32.76
CA GLU A 268 -5.03 28.46 -33.84
C GLU A 268 -4.01 27.37 -33.46
N GLU A 269 -3.41 27.47 -32.26
CA GLU A 269 -2.46 26.45 -31.77
C GLU A 269 -3.10 25.06 -31.67
N ILE A 270 -4.37 24.97 -31.29
CA ILE A 270 -5.12 23.70 -31.26
C ILE A 270 -5.32 23.17 -32.68
N LEU A 271 -5.72 24.03 -33.62
CA LEU A 271 -5.97 23.66 -35.02
C LEU A 271 -4.72 23.13 -35.72
N GLU A 272 -3.55 23.73 -35.49
CA GLU A 272 -2.28 23.26 -36.04
C GLU A 272 -1.87 21.86 -35.53
N ARG A 273 -2.27 21.51 -34.30
CA ARG A 273 -1.81 20.31 -33.57
C ARG A 273 -2.89 19.23 -33.40
N GLN A 274 -4.00 19.33 -34.12
CA GLN A 274 -5.13 18.40 -34.01
C GLN A 274 -4.72 16.94 -34.14
N ALA A 275 -3.86 16.61 -35.11
CA ALA A 275 -3.40 15.25 -35.33
C ALA A 275 -2.63 14.69 -34.11
N LEU A 276 -1.77 15.49 -33.49
CA LEU A 276 -1.00 15.10 -32.30
C LEU A 276 -1.91 14.91 -31.08
N PHE A 277 -2.92 15.78 -30.91
CA PHE A 277 -3.92 15.63 -29.86
C PHE A 277 -4.77 14.36 -30.05
N LEU A 278 -5.20 14.06 -31.26
CA LEU A 278 -5.96 12.85 -31.57
C LEU A 278 -5.12 11.59 -31.29
N GLN A 279 -3.84 11.59 -31.67
CA GLN A 279 -2.93 10.49 -31.36
C GLN A 279 -2.78 10.27 -29.84
N ALA A 280 -2.64 11.36 -29.07
CA ALA A 280 -2.48 11.28 -27.62
C ALA A 280 -3.70 10.67 -26.91
N LEU A 281 -4.90 10.72 -27.49
CA LEU A 281 -6.09 10.10 -26.88
C LEU A 281 -5.96 8.57 -26.72
N TYR A 282 -5.12 7.92 -27.52
CA TYR A 282 -4.88 6.47 -27.44
C TYR A 282 -3.89 6.06 -26.36
N THR A 283 -2.97 6.95 -25.97
CA THR A 283 -1.85 6.62 -25.07
C THR A 283 -2.10 7.09 -23.64
N VAL A 284 -2.84 8.18 -23.47
CA VAL A 284 -3.02 8.83 -22.16
C VAL A 284 -4.20 8.29 -21.37
N LYS A 285 -4.21 8.51 -20.06
CA LYS A 285 -5.27 8.06 -19.15
C LYS A 285 -6.47 9.00 -19.14
N SER A 286 -7.52 8.58 -18.44
CA SER A 286 -8.83 9.22 -18.36
C SER A 286 -8.82 10.74 -18.10
N ARG A 287 -7.94 11.24 -17.23
CA ARG A 287 -7.81 12.68 -16.92
C ARG A 287 -7.30 13.47 -18.13
N ALA A 288 -6.18 13.05 -18.70
CA ALA A 288 -5.58 13.68 -19.87
C ALA A 288 -6.49 13.58 -21.10
N GLN A 289 -7.13 12.41 -21.32
CA GLN A 289 -8.13 12.22 -22.38
C GLN A 289 -9.25 13.26 -22.28
N ASN A 290 -9.78 13.49 -21.07
CA ASN A 290 -10.85 14.46 -20.86
C ASN A 290 -10.39 15.90 -21.15
N THR A 291 -9.16 16.27 -20.76
CA THR A 291 -8.57 17.59 -21.04
C THR A 291 -8.40 17.81 -22.53
N ILE A 292 -7.81 16.85 -23.26
CA ILE A 292 -7.61 16.94 -24.71
C ILE A 292 -8.94 17.04 -25.45
N LEU A 293 -9.93 16.21 -25.09
CA LEU A 293 -11.28 16.27 -25.68
C LEU A 293 -11.95 17.64 -25.47
N LYS A 294 -11.73 18.29 -24.32
CA LYS A 294 -12.24 19.65 -24.06
C LYS A 294 -11.59 20.69 -24.95
N LEU A 295 -10.28 20.58 -25.21
CA LEU A 295 -9.56 21.47 -26.13
C LEU A 295 -10.05 21.29 -27.56
N LEU A 296 -10.15 20.06 -28.06
CA LEU A 296 -10.68 19.77 -29.40
C LEU A 296 -12.12 20.28 -29.56
N LYS A 297 -12.94 20.17 -28.51
CA LYS A 297 -14.30 20.73 -28.51
C LYS A 297 -14.32 22.25 -28.74
N GLN A 298 -13.36 23.00 -28.21
CA GLN A 298 -13.32 24.46 -28.36
C GLN A 298 -13.21 24.89 -29.83
N VAL A 299 -12.53 24.09 -30.65
CA VAL A 299 -12.31 24.37 -32.08
C VAL A 299 -13.19 23.54 -33.00
N ALA A 300 -14.13 22.76 -32.47
CA ALA A 300 -14.95 21.83 -33.26
C ALA A 300 -15.77 22.51 -34.36
N THR A 301 -16.10 23.78 -34.21
CA THR A 301 -16.82 24.57 -35.22
C THR A 301 -15.91 25.56 -35.96
N ALA A 302 -14.59 25.54 -35.77
CA ALA A 302 -13.67 26.38 -36.52
C ALA A 302 -13.48 25.86 -37.95
N GLU A 303 -13.03 26.72 -38.86
CA GLU A 303 -12.59 26.28 -40.20
C GLU A 303 -11.26 25.53 -40.06
N GLY A 304 -11.10 24.40 -40.77
CA GLY A 304 -9.91 23.54 -40.68
C GLY A 304 -9.95 22.46 -39.59
N PHE A 305 -11.06 22.30 -38.86
CA PHE A 305 -11.22 21.19 -37.91
C PHE A 305 -11.25 19.82 -38.64
N LEU A 306 -10.48 18.85 -38.16
CA LEU A 306 -10.37 17.50 -38.72
C LEU A 306 -11.55 16.62 -38.27
N ILE A 307 -12.73 16.85 -38.88
CA ILE A 307 -13.98 16.18 -38.51
C ILE A 307 -13.87 14.65 -38.61
N GLN A 308 -13.45 14.12 -39.76
CA GLN A 308 -13.41 12.66 -39.97
C GLN A 308 -12.38 11.98 -39.06
N PRO A 309 -11.11 12.45 -38.95
CA PRO A 309 -10.17 11.90 -37.97
C PRO A 309 -10.67 11.93 -36.52
N TYR A 310 -11.40 12.99 -36.12
CA TYR A 310 -12.01 13.05 -34.79
C TYR A 310 -13.10 11.97 -34.60
N ILE A 311 -13.98 11.81 -35.59
CA ILE A 311 -15.02 10.78 -35.60
C ILE A 311 -14.41 9.39 -35.47
N ASP A 312 -13.42 9.07 -36.32
CA ASP A 312 -12.76 7.75 -36.32
C ASP A 312 -12.08 7.46 -34.98
N THR A 313 -11.36 8.47 -34.45
CA THR A 313 -10.67 8.37 -33.15
C THR A 313 -11.66 8.13 -32.01
N SER A 314 -12.68 8.97 -31.90
CA SER A 314 -13.65 8.89 -30.81
C SER A 314 -14.56 7.66 -30.89
N GLN A 315 -14.88 7.16 -32.09
CA GLN A 315 -15.57 5.89 -32.27
C GLN A 315 -14.74 4.70 -31.76
N SER A 316 -13.44 4.67 -32.08
CA SER A 316 -12.56 3.57 -31.63
C SER A 316 -12.37 3.54 -30.10
N LEU A 317 -12.56 4.67 -29.42
CA LEU A 317 -12.37 4.83 -27.97
C LEU A 317 -13.70 4.82 -27.17
N LEU A 318 -14.83 4.60 -27.83
CA LEU A 318 -16.16 4.82 -27.26
C LEU A 318 -16.45 4.00 -25.98
N PHE A 319 -15.95 2.77 -25.92
CA PHE A 319 -16.17 1.85 -24.79
C PHE A 319 -15.03 1.85 -23.75
N SER A 320 -13.90 2.49 -24.05
CA SER A 320 -12.77 2.61 -23.11
C SER A 320 -12.78 3.91 -22.32
N LEU A 321 -13.52 4.93 -22.80
CA LEU A 321 -13.57 6.25 -22.18
C LEU A 321 -14.56 6.32 -20.99
N PRO A 322 -14.22 7.08 -19.94
CA PRO A 322 -15.14 7.36 -18.83
C PRO A 322 -16.32 8.24 -19.26
N ALA A 323 -17.41 8.18 -18.51
CA ALA A 323 -18.67 8.88 -18.82
C ALA A 323 -18.53 10.41 -18.98
N ASN A 324 -17.60 11.06 -18.27
CA ASN A 324 -17.32 12.49 -18.41
C ASN A 324 -16.71 12.82 -19.78
N SER A 325 -15.81 12.00 -20.31
CA SER A 325 -15.22 12.15 -21.65
C SER A 325 -16.24 11.89 -22.74
N LEU A 326 -17.07 10.86 -22.59
CA LEU A 326 -18.18 10.58 -23.50
C LEU A 326 -19.18 11.74 -23.56
N THR A 327 -19.45 12.39 -22.42
CA THR A 327 -20.30 13.58 -22.39
C THR A 327 -19.70 14.76 -23.17
N VAL A 328 -18.38 14.92 -23.15
CA VAL A 328 -17.67 15.93 -23.96
C VAL A 328 -17.75 15.57 -25.45
N ILE A 329 -17.58 14.30 -25.81
CA ILE A 329 -17.76 13.82 -27.20
C ILE A 329 -19.18 14.09 -27.69
N CYS A 330 -20.22 13.72 -26.93
CA CYS A 330 -21.61 14.03 -27.29
C CYS A 330 -21.83 15.54 -27.50
N SER A 331 -21.22 16.38 -26.67
CA SER A 331 -21.30 17.83 -26.84
C SER A 331 -20.59 18.33 -28.09
N THR A 332 -19.48 17.70 -28.47
CA THR A 332 -18.69 18.02 -29.66
C THR A 332 -19.44 17.61 -30.92
N TYR A 333 -20.00 16.40 -30.92
CA TYR A 333 -20.90 15.89 -31.95
C TYR A 333 -22.15 16.76 -32.14
N GLU A 334 -22.75 17.26 -31.07
CA GLU A 334 -23.86 18.21 -31.18
C GLU A 334 -23.45 19.47 -31.95
N ALA A 335 -22.27 20.03 -31.66
CA ALA A 335 -21.75 21.20 -32.36
C ALA A 335 -21.46 20.92 -33.84
N LEU A 336 -20.85 19.76 -34.13
CA LEU A 336 -20.55 19.31 -35.50
C LEU A 336 -21.84 19.08 -36.32
N MET A 337 -22.85 18.41 -35.77
CA MET A 337 -24.13 18.14 -36.45
C MET A 337 -24.96 19.40 -36.72
N LYS A 338 -24.81 20.44 -35.88
CA LYS A 338 -25.42 21.76 -36.11
C LYS A 338 -24.81 22.46 -37.33
N LYS A 339 -23.49 22.45 -37.47
CA LYS A 339 -22.76 23.16 -38.53
C LYS A 339 -22.61 22.35 -39.83
N HIS A 340 -22.43 21.04 -39.75
CA HIS A 340 -22.09 20.17 -40.88
C HIS A 340 -23.10 19.03 -41.05
N HIS A 341 -24.13 19.25 -41.86
CA HIS A 341 -25.24 18.31 -42.04
C HIS A 341 -24.83 16.96 -42.65
N ALA A 342 -23.76 16.92 -43.45
CA ALA A 342 -23.25 15.71 -44.10
C ALA A 342 -22.81 14.60 -43.11
N TYR A 343 -22.39 14.97 -41.90
CA TYR A 343 -21.91 14.02 -40.88
C TYR A 343 -23.01 13.58 -39.90
N ARG A 344 -24.25 14.06 -40.05
CA ARG A 344 -25.35 13.72 -39.11
C ARG A 344 -25.60 12.22 -39.05
N THR A 345 -25.66 11.56 -40.20
CA THR A 345 -25.94 10.13 -40.27
C THR A 345 -24.84 9.30 -39.59
N SER A 346 -23.57 9.54 -39.92
CA SER A 346 -22.44 8.79 -39.32
C SER A 346 -22.30 9.05 -37.83
N ILE A 347 -22.49 10.30 -37.37
CA ILE A 347 -22.48 10.62 -35.94
C ILE A 347 -23.64 9.94 -35.20
N CYS A 348 -24.85 9.92 -35.78
CA CYS A 348 -26.00 9.24 -35.17
C CYS A 348 -25.81 7.72 -35.04
N GLU A 349 -25.14 7.08 -36.01
CA GLU A 349 -24.78 5.65 -35.93
C GLU A 349 -23.84 5.37 -34.75
N ILE A 350 -22.84 6.25 -34.54
CA ILE A 350 -21.91 6.13 -33.41
C ILE A 350 -22.61 6.40 -32.08
N LEU A 351 -23.48 7.42 -32.03
CA LEU A 351 -24.29 7.69 -30.83
C LEU A 351 -25.21 6.52 -30.48
N GLY A 352 -25.67 5.73 -31.46
CA GLY A 352 -26.46 4.52 -31.24
C GLY A 352 -25.74 3.50 -30.34
N GLN A 353 -24.41 3.38 -30.48
CA GLN A 353 -23.59 2.50 -29.66
C GLN A 353 -23.52 2.95 -28.18
N LEU A 354 -23.77 4.23 -27.89
CA LEU A 354 -23.80 4.77 -26.52
C LEU A 354 -25.12 4.49 -25.77
N ILE A 355 -26.17 4.00 -26.43
CA ILE A 355 -27.47 3.80 -25.80
C ILE A 355 -27.46 2.62 -24.82
N VAL A 356 -26.65 1.61 -25.11
CA VAL A 356 -26.41 0.43 -24.25
C VAL A 356 -25.34 0.67 -23.18
N HIS A 357 -24.73 1.87 -23.15
CA HIS A 357 -23.66 2.18 -22.20
C HIS A 357 -24.19 2.28 -20.76
N LYS A 358 -23.56 1.65 -19.76
CA LYS A 358 -24.07 1.57 -18.36
C LYS A 358 -24.50 2.91 -17.73
N ASN A 359 -23.82 4.02 -18.06
CA ASN A 359 -24.10 5.34 -17.49
C ASN A 359 -25.35 6.05 -18.08
N ASP A 360 -26.40 6.22 -17.27
CA ASP A 360 -27.69 6.83 -17.68
C ASP A 360 -27.60 8.29 -18.16
N THR A 361 -26.57 9.06 -17.78
CA THR A 361 -26.40 10.43 -18.28
C THR A 361 -25.91 10.43 -19.73
N VAL A 362 -24.98 9.53 -20.05
CA VAL A 362 -24.49 9.33 -21.42
C VAL A 362 -25.62 8.81 -22.31
N LYS A 363 -26.37 7.78 -21.86
CA LYS A 363 -27.54 7.25 -22.57
C LYS A 363 -28.55 8.33 -22.93
N ARG A 364 -29.01 9.09 -21.93
CA ARG A 364 -30.02 10.15 -22.13
C ARG A 364 -29.54 11.23 -23.10
N ARG A 365 -28.26 11.60 -23.03
CA ARG A 365 -27.69 12.61 -23.93
C ARG A 365 -27.57 12.09 -25.36
N ALA A 366 -27.12 10.84 -25.55
CA ALA A 366 -27.08 10.20 -26.86
C ALA A 366 -28.49 10.08 -27.45
N ASN A 367 -29.46 9.55 -26.70
CA ASN A 367 -30.86 9.43 -27.11
C ASN A 367 -31.46 10.78 -27.54
N LYS A 368 -31.23 11.84 -26.76
CA LYS A 368 -31.72 13.19 -27.10
C LYS A 368 -31.14 13.68 -28.43
N LEU A 369 -29.85 13.46 -28.66
CA LEU A 369 -29.18 13.87 -29.91
C LEU A 369 -29.68 13.07 -31.11
N ILE A 370 -29.85 11.76 -30.97
CA ILE A 370 -30.40 10.90 -32.04
C ILE A 370 -31.86 11.29 -32.34
N ALA A 371 -32.68 11.55 -31.32
CA ALA A 371 -34.06 12.02 -31.52
C ALA A 371 -34.11 13.38 -32.25
N THR A 372 -33.12 14.25 -32.01
CA THR A 372 -33.08 15.60 -32.62
C THR A 372 -32.52 15.58 -34.05
N TYR A 373 -31.53 14.72 -34.36
CA TYR A 373 -30.77 14.78 -35.62
C TYR A 373 -30.81 13.49 -36.47
N GLY A 374 -31.38 12.39 -35.96
CA GLY A 374 -31.29 11.04 -36.55
C GLY A 374 -32.22 10.74 -37.73
N GLY A 375 -33.20 11.60 -38.00
CA GLY A 375 -34.12 11.45 -39.14
C GLY A 375 -34.76 10.06 -39.22
N ASN A 376 -34.75 9.45 -40.41
CA ASN A 376 -35.36 8.13 -40.67
C ASN A 376 -34.64 6.95 -39.99
N LYS A 377 -33.39 7.13 -39.52
CA LYS A 377 -32.59 6.08 -38.89
C LYS A 377 -32.88 5.92 -37.38
N LEU A 378 -33.70 6.83 -36.83
CA LEU A 378 -34.24 6.75 -35.47
C LEU A 378 -35.01 5.43 -35.25
N ALA A 379 -35.78 4.98 -36.23
CA ALA A 379 -36.62 3.79 -36.10
C ALA A 379 -35.81 2.49 -35.99
N GLU A 380 -34.72 2.35 -36.77
CA GLU A 380 -33.83 1.17 -36.70
C GLU A 380 -33.07 1.11 -35.37
N ILE A 381 -32.56 2.24 -34.90
CA ILE A 381 -31.85 2.33 -33.62
C ILE A 381 -32.83 2.08 -32.46
N GLN A 382 -34.06 2.60 -32.53
CA GLN A 382 -35.09 2.40 -31.51
C GLN A 382 -35.53 0.92 -31.41
N GLN A 383 -35.60 0.23 -32.55
CA GLN A 383 -35.95 -1.19 -32.58
C GLN A 383 -34.87 -2.09 -31.91
N GLN A 384 -33.59 -1.71 -31.98
CA GLN A 384 -32.51 -2.37 -31.23
C GLN A 384 -32.57 -2.11 -29.71
N ILE A 385 -33.10 -0.96 -29.28
CA ILE A 385 -33.27 -0.59 -27.86
C ILE A 385 -34.36 -1.44 -27.20
N ASP A 386 -35.50 -1.59 -27.86
CA ASP A 386 -36.66 -2.29 -27.29
C ASP A 386 -36.39 -3.79 -27.13
N THR A 387 -35.54 -4.39 -27.99
CA THR A 387 -35.07 -5.78 -27.86
C THR A 387 -33.99 -5.99 -26.79
N SER A 388 -33.43 -4.92 -26.20
CA SER A 388 -32.28 -4.99 -25.29
C SER A 388 -32.62 -4.69 -23.82
N THR A 389 -33.89 -4.50 -23.45
CA THR A 389 -34.29 -4.34 -22.05
C THR A 389 -34.40 -5.72 -21.40
N PRO A 390 -33.45 -6.16 -20.55
CA PRO A 390 -33.56 -7.46 -19.91
C PRO A 390 -34.68 -7.38 -18.88
N GLU A 391 -35.62 -8.33 -18.89
CA GLU A 391 -36.48 -8.57 -17.74
C GLU A 391 -35.58 -8.81 -16.51
N ILE A 392 -35.88 -8.13 -15.40
CA ILE A 392 -35.13 -8.29 -14.16
C ILE A 392 -35.30 -9.75 -13.69
N PRO A 393 -34.20 -10.51 -13.48
CA PRO A 393 -34.31 -11.91 -13.12
C PRO A 393 -34.98 -12.07 -11.75
N THR A 394 -35.80 -13.10 -11.59
CA THR A 394 -36.37 -13.46 -10.28
C THR A 394 -35.45 -14.49 -9.63
N LEU A 395 -34.74 -14.10 -8.57
CA LEU A 395 -33.87 -14.97 -7.78
C LEU A 395 -34.55 -15.36 -6.47
N GLN A 396 -34.32 -16.59 -6.01
CA GLN A 396 -34.74 -17.04 -4.68
C GLN A 396 -33.54 -17.01 -3.72
N PRO A 397 -33.75 -16.71 -2.42
CA PRO A 397 -32.70 -16.81 -1.41
C PRO A 397 -32.08 -18.22 -1.41
N LEU A 398 -30.75 -18.27 -1.45
CA LEU A 398 -29.99 -19.51 -1.27
C LEU A 398 -29.98 -19.89 0.20
N ARG A 399 -30.10 -21.19 0.50
CA ARG A 399 -29.84 -21.68 1.86
C ARG A 399 -28.35 -21.57 2.16
N PRO A 400 -27.95 -21.21 3.40
CA PRO A 400 -26.56 -21.29 3.83
C PRO A 400 -26.04 -22.71 3.57
N GLN A 401 -24.93 -22.82 2.83
CA GLN A 401 -24.30 -24.12 2.60
C GLN A 401 -23.54 -24.57 3.86
N PRO A 402 -23.32 -25.88 4.05
CA PRO A 402 -22.40 -26.34 5.09
C PRO A 402 -21.02 -25.70 4.91
N TYR A 403 -20.40 -25.30 6.01
CA TYR A 403 -19.00 -24.91 6.00
C TYR A 403 -18.13 -26.14 5.66
N CYS A 404 -17.00 -25.94 4.98
CA CYS A 404 -16.10 -27.00 4.48
C CYS A 404 -16.75 -27.98 3.47
N THR A 405 -16.92 -27.51 2.24
CA THR A 405 -17.31 -28.30 1.06
C THR A 405 -16.11 -28.58 0.16
N GLU A 406 -16.26 -29.48 -0.80
CA GLU A 406 -15.22 -29.66 -1.82
C GLU A 406 -14.96 -28.38 -2.64
N ALA A 407 -15.97 -27.53 -2.82
CA ALA A 407 -15.86 -26.31 -3.60
C ALA A 407 -14.94 -25.25 -2.98
N ASN A 408 -14.76 -25.26 -1.65
CA ASN A 408 -13.87 -24.33 -0.94
C ASN A 408 -12.68 -25.01 -0.27
N ARG A 409 -12.39 -26.29 -0.59
CA ARG A 409 -11.23 -27.02 -0.08
C ARG A 409 -9.94 -26.44 -0.63
N LEU A 410 -8.93 -26.27 0.23
CA LEU A 410 -7.59 -25.86 -0.17
C LEU A 410 -6.81 -27.05 -0.75
N ALA A 411 -5.97 -26.78 -1.74
CA ALA A 411 -5.09 -27.80 -2.31
C ALA A 411 -4.07 -28.28 -1.28
N ALA A 412 -4.03 -29.61 -1.07
CA ALA A 412 -3.02 -30.27 -0.26
C ALA A 412 -1.63 -30.16 -0.91
N ILE A 413 -0.57 -30.42 -0.13
CA ILE A 413 0.79 -30.55 -0.66
C ILE A 413 1.10 -32.05 -0.66
N ASP A 414 0.90 -32.69 -1.80
CA ASP A 414 0.83 -34.15 -1.88
C ASP A 414 2.21 -34.81 -1.90
N ASN A 415 3.22 -34.08 -2.37
CA ASN A 415 4.56 -34.62 -2.55
C ASN A 415 5.68 -33.58 -2.37
N LYS A 416 6.91 -34.09 -2.30
CA LYS A 416 8.13 -33.31 -2.08
C LYS A 416 8.40 -32.27 -3.17
N ASP A 417 8.08 -32.58 -4.43
CA ASP A 417 8.31 -31.66 -5.55
C ASP A 417 7.34 -30.48 -5.51
N GLU A 418 6.07 -30.74 -5.18
CA GLU A 418 5.07 -29.72 -4.95
C GLU A 418 5.42 -28.82 -3.77
N PHE A 419 5.89 -29.40 -2.66
CA PHE A 419 6.36 -28.64 -1.51
C PHE A 419 7.47 -27.65 -1.90
N ILE A 420 8.53 -28.13 -2.57
CA ILE A 420 9.65 -27.30 -3.01
C ILE A 420 9.16 -26.22 -3.99
N PHE A 421 8.27 -26.57 -4.93
CA PHE A 421 7.71 -25.63 -5.88
C PHE A 421 6.90 -24.51 -5.20
N ARG A 422 5.97 -24.85 -4.30
CA ARG A 422 5.17 -23.85 -3.58
C ARG A 422 6.03 -23.00 -2.64
N LEU A 423 7.02 -23.61 -1.97
CA LEU A 423 8.01 -22.89 -1.17
C LEU A 423 8.81 -21.87 -1.99
N SER A 424 9.14 -22.18 -3.25
CA SER A 424 9.87 -21.25 -4.13
C SER A 424 9.07 -20.00 -4.51
N ARG A 425 7.73 -20.10 -4.47
CA ARG A 425 6.77 -19.03 -4.77
C ARG A 425 6.27 -18.28 -3.54
N LEU A 426 6.75 -18.62 -2.34
CA LEU A 426 6.30 -18.03 -1.07
C LEU A 426 6.39 -16.50 -1.05
N PHE A 427 7.40 -15.92 -1.70
CA PHE A 427 7.60 -14.47 -1.77
C PHE A 427 6.81 -13.78 -2.89
N ASP A 428 6.20 -14.54 -3.80
CA ASP A 428 5.41 -14.02 -4.93
C ASP A 428 3.90 -14.06 -4.67
N THR A 429 3.45 -14.90 -3.74
CA THR A 429 2.03 -15.05 -3.45
C THR A 429 1.51 -13.92 -2.56
N THR A 430 0.36 -13.37 -2.95
CA THR A 430 -0.43 -12.43 -2.15
C THR A 430 -1.56 -13.10 -1.39
N ASP A 431 -1.77 -14.41 -1.59
CA ASP A 431 -2.81 -15.17 -0.90
C ASP A 431 -2.34 -15.56 0.51
N PRO A 432 -2.96 -15.04 1.59
CA PRO A 432 -2.55 -15.38 2.94
C PRO A 432 -2.72 -16.87 3.25
N LEU A 433 -3.70 -17.56 2.67
CA LEU A 433 -3.90 -18.99 2.93
C LEU A 433 -2.77 -19.83 2.32
N GLU A 434 -2.30 -19.46 1.13
CA GLU A 434 -1.11 -20.05 0.52
C GLU A 434 0.11 -19.86 1.43
N GLN A 435 0.31 -18.65 1.95
CA GLN A 435 1.41 -18.35 2.87
C GLN A 435 1.33 -19.22 4.13
N TRP A 436 0.16 -19.33 4.77
CA TRP A 436 -0.08 -20.20 5.93
C TRP A 436 0.23 -21.66 5.63
N THR A 437 -0.29 -22.20 4.52
CA THR A 437 -0.11 -23.61 4.16
C THR A 437 1.36 -23.92 3.86
N VAL A 438 2.04 -23.08 3.08
CA VAL A 438 3.44 -23.30 2.67
C VAL A 438 4.41 -23.19 3.85
N VAL A 439 4.27 -22.18 4.72
CA VAL A 439 5.18 -22.08 5.88
C VAL A 439 4.97 -23.25 6.83
N SER A 440 3.72 -23.61 7.13
CA SER A 440 3.39 -24.71 8.03
C SER A 440 3.90 -26.06 7.52
N ALA A 441 3.85 -26.26 6.20
CA ALA A 441 4.33 -27.48 5.55
C ALA A 441 5.84 -27.71 5.75
N THR A 442 6.62 -26.68 6.11
CA THR A 442 8.03 -26.88 6.43
C THR A 442 8.22 -27.83 7.63
N ALA A 443 7.35 -27.82 8.64
CA ALA A 443 7.45 -28.71 9.79
C ALA A 443 7.15 -30.17 9.42
N GLU A 444 6.14 -30.39 8.57
CA GLU A 444 5.79 -31.72 8.06
C GLU A 444 6.88 -32.28 7.15
N TRP A 445 7.40 -31.46 6.22
CA TRP A 445 8.37 -31.88 5.22
C TRP A 445 9.81 -31.87 5.74
N PHE A 446 10.12 -31.13 6.79
CA PHE A 446 11.47 -31.06 7.37
C PHE A 446 12.11 -32.44 7.58
N PRO A 447 11.48 -33.43 8.24
CA PRO A 447 12.05 -34.76 8.40
C PRO A 447 12.04 -35.61 7.12
N ARG A 448 11.20 -35.29 6.12
CA ARG A 448 11.06 -36.02 4.85
C ARG A 448 12.03 -35.56 3.77
N LEU A 449 12.66 -34.39 3.94
CA LEU A 449 13.72 -33.90 3.05
C LEU A 449 14.99 -34.76 3.21
N GLU A 450 15.69 -34.95 2.09
CA GLU A 450 16.96 -35.67 2.00
C GLU A 450 18.11 -34.70 1.66
N ALA A 451 19.36 -35.11 1.88
CA ALA A 451 20.52 -34.30 1.52
C ALA A 451 20.56 -33.94 0.02
N ALA A 452 20.02 -34.82 -0.85
CA ALA A 452 19.92 -34.59 -2.29
C ALA A 452 18.93 -33.46 -2.66
N ASP A 453 18.03 -33.06 -1.76
CA ASP A 453 17.10 -31.95 -2.00
C ASP A 453 17.71 -30.58 -1.69
N GLN A 454 18.83 -30.55 -0.97
CA GLN A 454 19.49 -29.31 -0.55
C GLN A 454 19.85 -28.38 -1.74
N PRO A 455 20.42 -28.86 -2.86
CA PRO A 455 20.69 -28.02 -4.02
C PRO A 455 19.41 -27.44 -4.66
N ARG A 456 18.27 -28.12 -4.54
CA ARG A 456 16.99 -27.64 -5.08
C ARG A 456 16.44 -26.47 -4.25
N LEU A 457 16.73 -26.47 -2.96
CA LEU A 457 16.35 -25.41 -2.01
C LEU A 457 17.32 -24.22 -2.01
N GLU A 458 18.55 -24.38 -2.51
CA GLU A 458 19.57 -23.32 -2.54
C GLU A 458 19.08 -22.05 -3.26
N SER A 459 18.35 -22.20 -4.36
CA SER A 459 17.78 -21.04 -5.09
C SER A 459 16.78 -20.25 -4.23
N ILE A 460 16.00 -20.95 -3.40
CA ILE A 460 15.02 -20.37 -2.47
C ILE A 460 15.76 -19.65 -1.34
N PHE A 461 16.79 -20.26 -0.77
CA PHE A 461 17.60 -19.66 0.29
C PHE A 461 18.39 -18.46 -0.20
N ALA A 462 18.95 -18.52 -1.41
CA ALA A 462 19.65 -17.40 -2.03
C ALA A 462 18.70 -16.22 -2.28
N ARG A 463 17.46 -16.50 -2.71
CA ARG A 463 16.42 -15.48 -2.85
C ARG A 463 16.01 -14.90 -1.49
N ALA A 464 15.81 -15.74 -0.49
CA ALA A 464 15.52 -15.30 0.89
C ALA A 464 16.66 -14.43 1.44
N ALA A 465 17.92 -14.72 1.14
CA ALA A 465 19.05 -13.92 1.60
C ALA A 465 19.04 -12.47 1.04
N GLN A 466 18.44 -12.24 -0.12
CA GLN A 466 18.41 -10.91 -0.74
C GLN A 466 17.31 -9.99 -0.18
N LEU A 467 16.30 -10.52 0.50
CA LEU A 467 15.10 -9.77 0.93
C LEU A 467 15.23 -9.01 2.27
N PRO A 468 15.89 -9.53 3.34
CA PRO A 468 16.02 -8.83 4.63
C PRO A 468 16.72 -7.46 4.57
N GLN A 469 17.43 -7.17 3.48
CA GLN A 469 18.10 -5.88 3.25
C GLN A 469 17.17 -4.82 2.62
N MET A 470 15.96 -5.21 2.18
CA MET A 470 14.97 -4.35 1.50
C MET A 470 13.85 -3.99 2.48
N ALA A 471 14.11 -3.03 3.36
CA ALA A 471 13.31 -2.75 4.55
C ALA A 471 11.90 -2.15 4.29
N ASP A 472 11.53 -1.90 3.04
CA ASP A 472 10.26 -1.26 2.67
C ASP A 472 9.04 -2.21 2.70
N ASN A 473 9.23 -3.55 2.75
CA ASN A 473 8.14 -4.52 2.74
C ASN A 473 8.29 -5.60 3.85
N TYR A 474 7.54 -5.43 4.95
CA TYR A 474 7.79 -6.13 6.22
C TYR A 474 7.52 -7.65 6.23
N LEU A 475 6.43 -8.15 5.62
CA LEU A 475 6.12 -9.59 5.60
C LEU A 475 7.07 -10.40 4.72
N PRO A 476 7.45 -9.98 3.49
CA PRO A 476 8.49 -10.69 2.74
C PRO A 476 9.81 -10.80 3.50
N ALA A 477 10.22 -9.74 4.23
CA ALA A 477 11.42 -9.77 5.06
C ALA A 477 11.28 -10.72 6.28
N LEU A 478 10.10 -10.76 6.91
CA LEU A 478 9.78 -11.70 7.99
C LEU A 478 9.82 -13.16 7.50
N LEU A 479 9.13 -13.46 6.40
CA LEU A 479 9.14 -14.78 5.76
C LEU A 479 10.55 -15.18 5.32
N ALA A 480 11.34 -14.25 4.77
CA ALA A 480 12.70 -14.53 4.35
C ALA A 480 13.59 -14.88 5.54
N THR A 481 13.47 -14.14 6.64
CA THR A 481 14.18 -14.44 7.91
C THR A 481 13.82 -15.83 8.43
N TYR A 482 12.53 -16.18 8.41
CA TYR A 482 12.05 -17.51 8.77
C TYR A 482 12.65 -18.60 7.88
N ILE A 483 12.66 -18.43 6.55
CA ILE A 483 13.25 -19.38 5.59
C ILE A 483 14.76 -19.53 5.79
N LEU A 484 15.48 -18.46 6.14
CA LEU A 484 16.91 -18.54 6.47
C LEU A 484 17.14 -19.35 7.76
N GLU A 485 16.31 -19.19 8.79
CA GLU A 485 16.41 -20.03 10.00
C GLU A 485 15.99 -21.48 9.75
N PHE A 486 15.02 -21.72 8.87
CA PHE A 486 14.71 -23.07 8.39
C PHE A 486 15.91 -23.70 7.68
N SER A 487 16.62 -22.94 6.84
CA SER A 487 17.84 -23.41 6.16
C SER A 487 18.94 -23.80 7.15
N LEU A 488 19.09 -23.08 8.28
CA LEU A 488 20.01 -23.44 9.36
C LEU A 488 19.65 -24.78 10.01
N CYS A 489 18.35 -25.04 10.20
CA CYS A 489 17.88 -26.31 10.73
C CYS A 489 18.24 -27.47 9.78
N LEU A 490 18.10 -27.27 8.46
CA LEU A 490 18.47 -28.28 7.47
C LEU A 490 19.98 -28.51 7.39
N GLN A 491 20.80 -27.44 7.42
CA GLN A 491 22.26 -27.56 7.45
C GLN A 491 22.74 -28.35 8.68
N GLN A 492 22.18 -28.06 9.86
CA GLN A 492 22.50 -28.79 11.09
C GLN A 492 22.12 -30.27 11.01
N ARG A 493 21.03 -30.60 10.30
CA ARG A 493 20.55 -31.97 10.12
C ARG A 493 21.46 -32.79 9.19
N PHE A 494 21.91 -32.20 8.07
CA PHE A 494 22.68 -32.92 7.05
C PHE A 494 24.22 -32.87 7.23
N GLU A 495 24.77 -31.90 7.99
CA GLU A 495 26.22 -31.82 8.25
C GLU A 495 26.58 -31.46 9.71
N PRO A 496 26.65 -32.41 10.66
CA PRO A 496 27.12 -32.12 12.00
C PRO A 496 28.66 -32.25 12.12
N LYS A 497 29.39 -31.12 12.17
CA LYS A 497 30.38 -30.72 13.24
C LYS A 497 31.52 -29.81 12.75
N PRO A 498 31.94 -28.85 13.61
CA PRO A 498 33.36 -28.70 13.91
C PRO A 498 33.69 -28.58 15.41
N SER A 499 34.98 -28.83 15.70
CA SER A 499 35.62 -29.04 17.00
C SER A 499 35.60 -27.85 17.97
N LYS A 500 35.96 -28.13 19.24
CA LYS A 500 35.95 -27.23 20.42
C LYS A 500 36.61 -25.85 20.23
N GLY A 501 37.54 -25.68 19.27
CA GLY A 501 38.15 -24.37 18.95
C GLY A 501 37.26 -23.42 18.14
N ARG A 502 36.31 -23.94 17.35
CA ARG A 502 35.33 -23.12 16.58
C ARG A 502 34.15 -22.70 17.47
N GLN A 503 33.79 -23.54 18.44
CA GLN A 503 32.79 -23.22 19.48
C GLN A 503 33.18 -22.01 20.32
N MET A 504 34.47 -21.79 20.59
CA MET A 504 34.96 -20.65 21.37
C MET A 504 34.94 -19.33 20.59
N MET A 505 35.22 -19.37 19.27
CA MET A 505 35.12 -18.20 18.38
C MET A 505 33.67 -17.84 18.00
N ASP A 506 32.77 -18.82 17.92
CA ASP A 506 31.32 -18.57 17.82
C ASP A 506 30.73 -18.06 19.15
N MET A 507 31.29 -18.46 20.30
CA MET A 507 30.95 -17.90 21.62
C MET A 507 31.32 -16.41 21.70
N LEU A 508 32.49 -16.03 21.14
CA LEU A 508 32.98 -14.64 21.08
C LEU A 508 32.27 -13.77 20.04
N LYS A 509 31.74 -14.35 18.96
CA LYS A 509 30.91 -13.64 17.98
C LYS A 509 29.46 -13.45 18.46
N LYS A 510 28.89 -14.46 19.14
CA LYS A 510 27.56 -14.39 19.79
C LYS A 510 27.51 -13.44 20.98
N SER A 511 28.63 -13.17 21.64
CA SER A 511 28.69 -12.29 22.82
C SER A 511 28.85 -10.80 22.49
N ILE A 512 29.06 -10.41 21.23
CA ILE A 512 29.31 -9.01 20.84
C ILE A 512 28.19 -8.40 19.98
N LEU A 513 27.51 -9.13 19.08
CA LEU A 513 26.38 -8.61 18.27
C LEU A 513 25.44 -9.75 17.82
N ASN A 514 24.14 -9.65 18.11
CA ASN A 514 23.07 -10.60 17.70
C ASN A 514 22.85 -10.67 16.17
N LEU A 515 23.79 -11.25 15.41
CA LEU A 515 23.64 -11.49 13.97
C LEU A 515 24.11 -12.91 13.62
N LYS A 516 23.25 -13.69 12.97
CA LYS A 516 23.60 -15.00 12.39
C LYS A 516 23.97 -14.82 10.92
N THR A 517 24.85 -15.66 10.39
CA THR A 517 25.23 -15.68 8.97
C THR A 517 24.75 -16.97 8.32
N VAL A 518 24.06 -16.86 7.18
CA VAL A 518 23.58 -17.97 6.35
C VAL A 518 23.92 -17.65 4.89
N HIS A 519 24.52 -18.58 4.14
CA HIS A 519 24.90 -18.36 2.74
C HIS A 519 25.66 -17.04 2.51
N GLN A 520 26.64 -16.74 3.37
CA GLN A 520 27.45 -15.51 3.36
C GLN A 520 26.66 -14.19 3.54
N THR A 521 25.40 -14.29 3.95
CA THR A 521 24.52 -13.15 4.16
C THR A 521 24.20 -13.01 5.65
N HIS A 522 24.29 -11.77 6.14
CA HIS A 522 23.99 -11.43 7.53
C HIS A 522 22.49 -11.19 7.67
N PHE A 523 21.88 -11.73 8.72
CA PHE A 523 20.48 -11.48 9.03
C PHE A 523 20.24 -11.42 10.55
N SER A 524 19.21 -10.69 10.94
CA SER A 524 18.71 -10.65 12.32
C SER A 524 17.83 -11.90 12.56
N PRO A 525 18.07 -12.68 13.63
CA PRO A 525 17.19 -13.80 13.97
C PRO A 525 15.73 -13.38 14.06
N LEU A 526 14.81 -14.29 13.78
CA LEU A 526 13.37 -14.01 13.76
C LEU A 526 12.87 -13.43 15.10
N ALA A 527 13.45 -13.87 16.22
CA ALA A 527 13.11 -13.38 17.56
C ALA A 527 13.56 -11.93 17.79
N ASP A 528 14.69 -11.54 17.19
CA ASP A 528 15.28 -10.20 17.27
C ASP A 528 14.84 -9.30 16.10
N PHE A 529 13.98 -9.81 15.21
CA PHE A 529 13.55 -9.10 14.02
C PHE A 529 12.55 -7.99 14.39
N ASN A 530 13.08 -6.79 14.54
CA ASN A 530 12.33 -5.55 14.69
C ASN A 530 12.45 -4.77 13.37
N GLY A 531 11.38 -4.68 12.59
CA GLY A 531 11.38 -3.85 11.37
C GLY A 531 11.41 -2.36 11.70
N TYR A 532 11.14 -1.50 10.71
CA TYR A 532 10.80 -0.11 11.01
C TYR A 532 9.69 -0.07 12.07
N ALA A 533 9.90 0.70 13.13
CA ALA A 533 9.05 0.73 14.33
C ALA A 533 7.55 0.99 14.04
N THR A 534 7.24 1.57 12.88
CA THR A 534 5.87 1.87 12.42
C THR A 534 5.12 0.67 11.85
N LEU A 535 5.80 -0.38 11.34
CA LEU A 535 5.18 -1.56 10.72
C LEU A 535 5.25 -2.83 11.58
N ALA A 536 6.10 -2.83 12.62
CA ALA A 536 6.38 -4.00 13.46
C ALA A 536 5.13 -4.58 14.15
N GLY A 537 4.16 -3.73 14.52
CA GLY A 537 2.99 -4.17 15.30
C GLY A 537 1.98 -5.03 14.54
N HIS A 538 1.84 -4.88 13.22
CA HIS A 538 0.73 -5.53 12.49
C HIS A 538 0.88 -7.04 12.37
N ILE A 539 2.07 -7.56 12.16
CA ILE A 539 2.27 -9.01 11.90
C ILE A 539 2.95 -9.72 13.06
N GLU A 540 2.99 -9.12 14.26
CA GLU A 540 3.66 -9.71 15.42
C GLU A 540 3.04 -11.07 15.80
N GLY A 541 1.72 -11.21 15.68
CA GLY A 541 1.06 -12.52 15.87
C GLY A 541 1.56 -13.56 14.88
N PHE A 542 1.74 -13.19 13.61
CA PHE A 542 2.28 -14.12 12.62
C PHE A 542 3.77 -14.42 12.83
N LYS A 543 4.57 -13.44 13.27
CA LYS A 543 5.95 -13.65 13.71
C LYS A 543 6.03 -14.65 14.87
N GLN A 544 5.16 -14.50 15.87
CA GLN A 544 5.07 -15.43 16.99
C GLN A 544 4.73 -16.85 16.52
N PHE A 545 3.77 -17.00 15.60
CA PHE A 545 3.48 -18.28 14.97
C PHE A 545 4.70 -18.89 14.25
N LEU A 546 5.43 -18.10 13.45
CA LEU A 546 6.64 -18.57 12.75
C LEU A 546 7.77 -18.97 13.72
N LEU A 547 7.90 -18.28 14.86
CA LEU A 547 8.85 -18.63 15.92
C LEU A 547 8.54 -19.98 16.53
N GLU A 548 7.27 -20.24 16.82
CA GLU A 548 6.82 -21.54 17.35
C GLU A 548 7.02 -22.65 16.34
N LEU A 549 6.74 -22.39 15.07
CA LEU A 549 6.97 -23.34 14.00
C LEU A 549 8.45 -23.74 13.88
N LEU A 550 9.39 -22.79 14.02
CA LEU A 550 10.82 -23.09 14.13
C LEU A 550 11.14 -23.91 15.39
N GLY A 551 10.47 -23.64 16.51
CA GLY A 551 10.57 -24.42 17.74
C GLY A 551 10.12 -25.88 17.53
N MET A 552 8.98 -26.07 16.86
CA MET A 552 8.43 -27.38 16.51
C MET A 552 9.38 -28.17 15.61
N ILE A 553 9.92 -27.55 14.57
CA ILE A 553 10.91 -28.14 13.67
C ILE A 553 12.14 -28.65 14.46
N LYS A 554 12.68 -27.83 15.35
CA LYS A 554 13.84 -28.19 16.20
C LYS A 554 13.52 -29.30 17.19
N ALA A 555 12.29 -29.35 17.69
CA ALA A 555 11.81 -30.39 18.60
C ALA A 555 11.43 -31.69 17.86
N GLY A 556 11.39 -31.70 16.52
CA GLY A 556 10.97 -32.85 15.73
C GLY A 556 9.45 -33.05 15.68
N ASN A 557 8.67 -32.02 16.03
CA ASN A 557 7.22 -32.05 15.93
C ASN A 557 6.78 -31.66 14.51
N THR A 558 5.98 -32.52 13.89
CA THR A 558 5.58 -32.41 12.48
C THR A 558 4.14 -31.96 12.28
N VAL A 559 3.35 -31.87 13.35
CA VAL A 559 1.90 -31.63 13.27
C VAL A 559 1.57 -30.21 13.67
N VAL A 560 1.21 -29.38 12.70
CA VAL A 560 0.74 -28.00 12.95
C VAL A 560 -0.79 -28.00 13.01
N LEU A 561 -1.36 -27.56 14.12
CA LEU A 561 -2.81 -27.61 14.36
C LEU A 561 -3.55 -26.59 13.51
N SER A 562 -3.02 -25.37 13.37
CA SER A 562 -3.72 -24.23 12.76
C SER A 562 -3.76 -24.22 11.24
N VAL A 563 -3.18 -25.21 10.54
CA VAL A 563 -3.14 -25.22 9.07
C VAL A 563 -4.56 -25.26 8.49
N PRO A 564 -4.99 -24.23 7.73
CA PRO A 564 -6.34 -24.19 7.19
C PRO A 564 -6.54 -25.32 6.17
N THR A 565 -7.77 -25.82 6.10
CA THR A 565 -8.19 -26.88 5.16
C THR A 565 -9.12 -26.35 4.08
N HIS A 566 -9.85 -25.26 4.36
CA HIS A 566 -10.84 -24.68 3.45
C HIS A 566 -10.80 -23.15 3.51
N ARG A 567 -11.19 -22.48 2.42
CA ARG A 567 -11.42 -21.02 2.40
C ARG A 567 -12.63 -20.64 3.27
N PRO A 568 -12.64 -19.45 3.90
CA PRO A 568 -11.61 -18.40 3.83
C PRO A 568 -10.52 -18.52 4.94
N GLY A 569 -10.40 -19.68 5.56
CA GLY A 569 -9.47 -19.97 6.67
C GLY A 569 -9.92 -21.09 7.61
N TYR A 570 -10.96 -21.84 7.26
CA TYR A 570 -11.55 -22.86 8.11
C TYR A 570 -10.69 -24.13 8.24
N ILE A 571 -10.85 -24.79 9.39
CA ILE A 571 -10.36 -26.15 9.65
C ILE A 571 -11.57 -27.05 9.91
N ASP A 572 -11.69 -28.12 9.15
CA ASP A 572 -12.69 -29.15 9.42
C ASP A 572 -12.44 -29.81 10.79
N ALA A 573 -13.50 -29.95 11.60
CA ALA A 573 -13.39 -30.42 12.97
C ALA A 573 -12.82 -31.84 13.10
N GLU A 574 -13.17 -32.77 12.20
CA GLU A 574 -12.61 -34.12 12.21
C GLU A 574 -11.10 -34.06 11.94
N THR A 575 -10.67 -33.18 11.03
CA THR A 575 -9.25 -32.94 10.77
C THR A 575 -8.52 -32.39 11.99
N LEU A 576 -9.11 -31.43 12.71
CA LEU A 576 -8.50 -30.89 13.93
C LEU A 576 -8.40 -31.93 15.04
N VAL A 577 -9.45 -32.72 15.24
CA VAL A 577 -9.47 -33.84 16.20
C VAL A 577 -8.38 -34.85 15.87
N HIS A 578 -8.21 -35.22 14.61
CA HIS A 578 -7.15 -36.14 14.18
C HIS A 578 -5.75 -35.57 14.48
N ARG A 579 -5.52 -34.27 14.23
CA ARG A 579 -4.24 -33.62 14.55
C ARG A 579 -3.98 -33.60 16.05
N LEU A 580 -4.99 -33.33 16.88
CA LEU A 580 -4.87 -33.36 18.36
C LEU A 580 -4.61 -34.78 18.90
N ALA A 581 -5.25 -35.79 18.32
CA ALA A 581 -5.03 -37.18 18.70
C ALA A 581 -3.58 -37.62 18.46
N GLU A 582 -2.93 -37.11 17.40
CA GLU A 582 -1.52 -37.35 17.11
C GLU A 582 -0.58 -36.73 18.16
N TYR A 583 -0.95 -35.58 18.73
CA TYR A 583 -0.24 -35.00 19.88
C TYR A 583 -0.34 -35.90 21.12
N GLU A 584 -1.55 -36.41 21.45
CA GLU A 584 -1.73 -37.34 22.57
C GLU A 584 -0.94 -38.64 22.35
N ARG A 585 -0.96 -39.18 21.13
CA ARG A 585 -0.26 -40.41 20.77
C ARG A 585 1.26 -40.28 20.89
N THR A 586 1.82 -39.13 20.50
CA THR A 586 3.27 -38.88 20.52
C THR A 586 3.77 -38.31 21.85
N GLY A 587 2.87 -37.95 22.77
CA GLY A 587 3.20 -37.37 24.07
C GLY A 587 3.72 -35.94 24.02
N HIS A 588 3.63 -35.27 22.86
CA HIS A 588 3.97 -33.86 22.72
C HIS A 588 2.83 -32.97 23.23
N ARG A 589 3.17 -31.77 23.68
CA ARG A 589 2.16 -30.76 24.04
C ARG A 589 1.93 -29.82 22.85
N PRO A 590 0.67 -29.53 22.48
CA PRO A 590 0.34 -28.44 21.58
C PRO A 590 0.97 -27.13 22.03
N SER A 591 1.39 -26.31 21.07
CA SER A 591 1.69 -24.91 21.39
C SER A 591 0.39 -24.19 21.77
N PRO A 592 0.34 -23.41 22.87
CA PRO A 592 -0.83 -22.63 23.24
C PRO A 592 -1.30 -21.67 22.13
N PHE A 593 -0.36 -21.10 21.36
CA PHE A 593 -0.67 -20.13 20.32
C PHE A 593 -1.15 -20.78 19.02
N ASP A 594 -0.53 -21.89 18.58
CA ASP A 594 -1.03 -22.72 17.47
C ASP A 594 -2.43 -23.28 17.79
N LEU A 595 -2.64 -23.74 19.03
CA LEU A 595 -3.92 -24.28 19.49
C LEU A 595 -5.05 -23.24 19.46
N GLN A 596 -4.85 -22.02 19.98
CA GLN A 596 -5.89 -20.99 19.93
C GLN A 596 -6.26 -20.60 18.49
N VAL A 597 -5.28 -20.52 17.56
CA VAL A 597 -5.56 -20.22 16.15
C VAL A 597 -6.35 -21.37 15.51
N ALA A 598 -5.97 -22.62 15.80
CA ALA A 598 -6.68 -23.79 15.28
C ALA A 598 -8.14 -23.84 15.76
N LEU A 599 -8.40 -23.55 17.03
CA LEU A 599 -9.74 -23.52 17.60
C LEU A 599 -10.60 -22.38 17.02
N ASN A 600 -10.01 -21.19 16.80
CA ASN A 600 -10.71 -20.08 16.12
C ASN A 600 -11.10 -20.39 14.67
N ARG A 601 -10.32 -21.25 13.99
CA ARG A 601 -10.59 -21.68 12.60
C ARG A 601 -11.52 -22.88 12.48
N CYS A 602 -11.71 -23.64 13.56
CA CYS A 602 -12.42 -24.90 13.54
C CYS A 602 -13.92 -24.72 13.21
N THR A 603 -14.41 -25.48 12.25
CA THR A 603 -15.81 -25.52 11.81
C THR A 603 -16.26 -26.96 11.57
N TRP A 604 -17.57 -27.18 11.59
CA TRP A 604 -18.19 -28.49 11.36
C TRP A 604 -19.55 -28.31 10.70
N ASN A 605 -20.04 -29.39 10.10
CA ASN A 605 -21.41 -29.43 9.60
C ASN A 605 -22.36 -29.79 10.77
N PRO A 606 -23.29 -28.91 11.19
CA PRO A 606 -24.21 -29.21 12.30
C PRO A 606 -25.13 -30.41 12.04
N ALA A 607 -25.30 -30.83 10.79
CA ALA A 607 -26.08 -32.01 10.44
C ALA A 607 -25.32 -33.34 10.65
N LYS A 608 -24.01 -33.28 10.93
CA LYS A 608 -23.16 -34.45 11.19
C LYS A 608 -22.63 -34.40 12.62
N SER A 609 -22.66 -35.55 13.31
CA SER A 609 -22.02 -35.68 14.62
C SER A 609 -20.50 -35.79 14.44
N VAL A 610 -19.75 -35.04 15.23
CA VAL A 610 -18.28 -35.12 15.28
C VAL A 610 -17.88 -36.00 16.46
N ASP A 611 -17.13 -37.07 16.20
CA ASP A 611 -16.55 -37.89 17.25
C ASP A 611 -15.29 -37.21 17.83
N ILE A 612 -15.12 -37.29 19.15
CA ILE A 612 -14.02 -36.64 19.88
C ILE A 612 -13.30 -37.71 20.74
N PRO A 613 -12.51 -38.60 20.11
CA PRO A 613 -11.74 -39.65 20.79
C PRO A 613 -10.46 -39.10 21.44
N LEU A 614 -10.55 -37.94 22.09
CA LEU A 614 -9.46 -37.30 22.83
C LEU A 614 -9.61 -37.58 24.33
N SER A 615 -8.60 -37.23 25.12
CA SER A 615 -8.62 -37.35 26.57
C SER A 615 -8.35 -36.03 27.30
N GLY A 616 -8.62 -35.99 28.60
CA GLY A 616 -8.29 -34.87 29.48
C GLY A 616 -8.81 -33.51 29.01
N GLU A 617 -7.98 -32.47 29.16
CA GLU A 617 -8.32 -31.08 28.85
C GLU A 617 -8.61 -30.84 27.36
N LEU A 618 -7.93 -31.53 26.44
CA LEU A 618 -8.16 -31.37 24.99
C LEU A 618 -9.54 -31.87 24.58
N LYS A 619 -10.01 -32.98 25.17
CA LYS A 619 -11.40 -33.43 24.98
C LYS A 619 -12.39 -32.39 25.46
N GLN A 620 -12.17 -31.86 26.67
CA GLN A 620 -13.07 -30.88 27.28
C GLN A 620 -13.12 -29.58 26.46
N LEU A 621 -12.00 -29.12 25.90
CA LEU A 621 -11.94 -27.99 24.97
C LEU A 621 -12.77 -28.23 23.70
N MET A 622 -12.62 -29.39 23.06
CA MET A 622 -13.37 -29.72 21.83
C MET A 622 -14.86 -29.93 22.10
N GLU A 623 -15.23 -30.50 23.25
CA GLU A 623 -16.62 -30.63 23.70
C GLU A 623 -17.27 -29.27 23.96
N TYR A 624 -16.53 -28.34 24.57
CA TYR A 624 -16.98 -26.98 24.75
C TYR A 624 -17.12 -26.25 23.41
N LEU A 625 -16.15 -26.42 22.50
CA LEU A 625 -16.18 -25.80 21.18
C LEU A 625 -17.37 -26.28 20.34
N ILE A 626 -17.52 -27.60 20.16
CA ILE A 626 -18.45 -28.19 19.17
C ILE A 626 -19.86 -28.34 19.73
N HIS A 627 -19.98 -28.80 20.99
CA HIS A 627 -21.27 -29.16 21.59
C HIS A 627 -21.74 -28.16 22.65
N ASP A 628 -20.97 -27.09 22.89
CA ASP A 628 -21.19 -26.12 23.97
C ASP A 628 -21.27 -26.77 25.37
N ARG A 629 -20.60 -27.92 25.55
CA ARG A 629 -20.57 -28.68 26.80
C ARG A 629 -19.32 -28.30 27.60
N PHE A 630 -19.51 -27.40 28.56
CA PHE A 630 -18.43 -26.94 29.43
C PHE A 630 -18.30 -27.80 30.70
N GLU A 631 -17.12 -28.35 30.94
CA GLU A 631 -16.73 -28.99 32.20
C GLU A 631 -15.44 -28.33 32.73
N PRO A 632 -15.45 -27.78 33.96
CA PRO A 632 -14.26 -27.14 34.53
C PRO A 632 -13.08 -28.09 34.68
N CYS A 633 -11.89 -27.64 34.28
CA CYS A 633 -10.65 -28.35 34.55
C CYS A 633 -10.19 -28.11 36.01
N LYS A 634 -9.59 -29.12 36.64
CA LYS A 634 -8.88 -28.93 37.92
C LYS A 634 -7.68 -28.00 37.79
N HIS A 635 -7.02 -28.03 36.64
CA HIS A 635 -5.92 -27.17 36.27
C HIS A 635 -6.00 -26.92 34.76
N TYR A 636 -6.04 -25.64 34.38
CA TYR A 636 -6.09 -25.21 32.98
C TYR A 636 -4.65 -25.07 32.45
N GLN A 637 -4.22 -25.97 31.58
CA GLN A 637 -2.89 -25.89 30.95
C GLN A 637 -2.90 -24.94 29.75
N TYR A 638 -4.08 -24.69 29.14
CA TYR A 638 -4.23 -23.84 27.96
C TYR A 638 -5.28 -22.74 28.17
N PRO A 639 -5.09 -21.82 29.13
CA PRO A 639 -6.07 -20.75 29.42
C PRO A 639 -6.38 -19.86 28.20
N GLU A 640 -5.42 -19.66 27.30
CA GLU A 640 -5.58 -18.95 26.02
C GLU A 640 -6.59 -19.66 25.11
N ALA A 641 -6.51 -21.00 25.03
CA ALA A 641 -7.39 -21.82 24.22
C ALA A 641 -8.83 -21.81 24.76
N TRP A 642 -8.99 -21.86 26.09
CA TRP A 642 -10.30 -21.76 26.74
C TRP A 642 -10.98 -20.41 26.48
N LEU A 643 -10.22 -19.31 26.55
CA LEU A 643 -10.74 -17.99 26.20
C LEU A 643 -11.04 -17.86 24.71
N ALA A 644 -10.21 -18.40 23.82
CA ALA A 644 -10.49 -18.41 22.39
C ALA A 644 -11.82 -19.13 22.07
N VAL A 645 -12.07 -20.29 22.69
CA VAL A 645 -13.34 -21.03 22.54
C VAL A 645 -14.51 -20.23 23.13
N ASN A 646 -14.33 -19.58 24.28
CA ASN A 646 -15.39 -18.76 24.88
C ASN A 646 -15.72 -17.53 24.05
N LEU A 647 -14.72 -16.80 23.55
CA LEU A 647 -14.90 -15.66 22.65
C LEU A 647 -15.60 -16.10 21.35
N ARG A 648 -15.33 -17.33 20.88
CA ARG A 648 -15.99 -17.88 19.70
C ARG A 648 -17.45 -18.25 19.95
N ASN A 649 -17.75 -18.94 21.05
CA ASN A 649 -19.08 -19.50 21.31
C ASN A 649 -20.03 -18.52 22.01
N HIS A 650 -19.51 -17.69 22.93
CA HIS A 650 -20.26 -16.75 23.75
C HIS A 650 -19.51 -15.40 23.85
N PRO A 651 -19.30 -14.67 22.74
CA PRO A 651 -18.60 -13.39 22.73
C PRO A 651 -19.23 -12.34 23.67
N GLU A 652 -20.52 -12.43 23.93
CA GLU A 652 -21.27 -11.52 24.80
C GLU A 652 -20.99 -11.71 26.30
N ALA A 653 -20.43 -12.86 26.70
CA ALA A 653 -20.26 -13.18 28.11
C ALA A 653 -19.02 -14.04 28.42
N MET A 654 -18.15 -13.49 29.26
CA MET A 654 -17.07 -14.25 29.88
C MET A 654 -17.61 -15.18 30.96
N ARG A 655 -17.16 -16.45 30.95
CA ARG A 655 -17.46 -17.39 32.03
C ARG A 655 -16.76 -16.99 33.34
N ARG A 656 -17.42 -17.23 34.47
CA ARG A 656 -16.88 -16.87 35.80
C ARG A 656 -15.62 -17.65 36.14
N GLU A 657 -15.51 -18.87 35.64
CA GLU A 657 -14.38 -19.77 35.82
C GLU A 657 -13.08 -19.24 35.19
N PHE A 658 -13.17 -18.29 34.25
CA PHE A 658 -12.03 -17.68 33.58
C PHE A 658 -11.59 -16.35 34.20
N ALA A 659 -12.32 -15.86 35.23
CA ALA A 659 -12.07 -14.56 35.85
C ALA A 659 -10.66 -14.43 36.46
N ASP A 660 -10.10 -15.55 36.93
CA ASP A 660 -8.77 -15.61 37.54
C ASP A 660 -7.64 -15.87 36.53
N PHE A 661 -7.94 -16.00 35.23
CA PHE A 661 -6.89 -16.07 34.22
C PHE A 661 -6.14 -14.75 34.15
N TYR A 662 -4.86 -14.80 33.76
CA TYR A 662 -3.92 -13.68 33.85
C TYR A 662 -4.14 -12.57 32.79
N PHE A 663 -5.20 -12.64 31.99
CA PHE A 663 -5.47 -11.68 30.91
C PHE A 663 -6.13 -10.39 31.39
N ASN A 664 -6.03 -9.33 30.59
CA ASN A 664 -6.70 -8.07 30.88
C ASN A 664 -8.19 -8.12 30.50
N HIS A 665 -9.00 -8.74 31.36
CA HIS A 665 -10.44 -8.90 31.17
C HIS A 665 -11.22 -7.59 30.92
N ARG A 666 -10.65 -6.42 31.25
CA ARG A 666 -11.25 -5.10 30.94
C ARG A 666 -11.26 -4.80 29.44
N ALA A 667 -10.42 -5.46 28.65
CA ALA A 667 -10.35 -5.32 27.20
C ALA A 667 -11.37 -6.19 26.45
N TRP A 668 -12.30 -6.87 27.15
CA TRP A 668 -13.29 -7.76 26.52
C TRP A 668 -14.04 -7.16 25.31
N PRO A 669 -14.57 -5.91 25.38
CA PRO A 669 -15.25 -5.30 24.23
C PRO A 669 -14.33 -5.06 23.02
N LEU A 670 -13.02 -4.94 23.26
CA LEU A 670 -12.02 -4.86 22.21
C LEU A 670 -11.80 -6.24 21.57
N TRP A 671 -11.63 -7.29 22.38
CA TRP A 671 -11.41 -8.66 21.89
C TRP A 671 -12.57 -9.22 21.08
N THR A 672 -13.81 -8.80 21.38
CA THR A 672 -15.00 -9.16 20.60
C THR A 672 -15.18 -8.27 19.36
N GLY A 673 -14.51 -7.11 19.33
CA GLY A 673 -14.72 -6.06 18.34
C GLY A 673 -16.05 -5.31 18.49
N THR A 674 -16.81 -5.53 19.56
CA THR A 674 -18.10 -4.87 19.80
C THR A 674 -17.89 -3.45 20.32
N LEU A 675 -17.56 -2.54 19.40
CA LEU A 675 -17.35 -1.13 19.69
C LEU A 675 -18.63 -0.32 19.50
N ALA A 676 -18.98 0.51 20.48
CA ALA A 676 -20.02 1.51 20.33
C ALA A 676 -19.52 2.69 19.48
N LEU A 677 -20.32 3.10 18.50
CA LEU A 677 -20.04 4.28 17.69
C LEU A 677 -20.42 5.55 18.45
N ALA A 678 -19.51 6.51 18.53
CA ALA A 678 -19.77 7.80 19.17
C ALA A 678 -20.79 8.64 18.38
N SER A 679 -21.42 9.61 19.05
CA SER A 679 -22.38 10.54 18.43
C SER A 679 -21.73 11.61 17.54
N GLU A 680 -20.40 11.68 17.54
CA GLU A 680 -19.61 12.67 16.81
C GLU A 680 -18.49 11.98 16.02
N LEU A 681 -17.92 12.70 15.05
CA LEU A 681 -16.74 12.26 14.31
C LEU A 681 -15.48 12.69 15.09
N VAL A 682 -14.35 12.02 14.81
CA VAL A 682 -13.06 12.40 15.40
C VAL A 682 -12.78 13.88 15.13
N PRO A 683 -12.39 14.67 16.15
CA PRO A 683 -12.06 16.09 15.98
C PRO A 683 -10.72 16.24 15.26
N ASN A 684 -10.74 16.17 13.93
CA ASN A 684 -9.56 16.33 13.08
C ASN A 684 -9.83 17.39 11.99
N PRO A 685 -8.95 18.40 11.81
CA PRO A 685 -9.16 19.47 10.82
C PRO A 685 -8.96 19.03 9.36
N HIS A 686 -8.28 17.91 9.12
CA HIS A 686 -7.89 17.46 7.78
C HIS A 686 -8.83 16.41 7.18
N PHE A 687 -9.53 15.65 8.02
CA PHE A 687 -10.42 14.59 7.55
C PHE A 687 -11.51 14.21 8.56
N LYS A 688 -12.59 13.64 8.05
CA LYS A 688 -13.70 13.06 8.79
C LYS A 688 -13.47 11.57 9.02
N GLN A 689 -13.42 11.16 10.28
CA GLN A 689 -13.24 9.77 10.70
C GLN A 689 -14.28 9.37 11.76
N LEU A 690 -14.70 8.12 11.75
CA LEU A 690 -15.56 7.59 12.83
C LEU A 690 -14.82 7.54 14.16
N GLN A 691 -15.51 7.94 15.22
CA GLN A 691 -15.04 7.81 16.60
C GLN A 691 -15.79 6.67 17.30
N PHE A 692 -15.08 5.90 18.12
CA PHE A 692 -15.63 4.80 18.90
C PHE A 692 -15.43 5.06 20.39
N ASP A 693 -16.41 4.67 21.20
CA ASP A 693 -16.39 4.84 22.64
C ASP A 693 -15.66 3.65 23.30
N TYR A 694 -14.39 3.85 23.65
CA TYR A 694 -13.59 2.90 24.41
C TYR A 694 -12.54 3.63 25.26
N ASP A 695 -12.11 3.01 26.36
CA ASP A 695 -11.08 3.57 27.24
C ASP A 695 -9.68 3.18 26.74
N GLU A 696 -8.88 4.15 26.28
CA GLU A 696 -7.50 3.89 25.83
C GLU A 696 -6.60 3.31 26.93
N ALA A 697 -6.92 3.50 28.22
CA ALA A 697 -6.19 2.87 29.32
C ALA A 697 -6.40 1.34 29.37
N THR A 698 -7.39 0.79 28.66
CA THR A 698 -7.54 -0.67 28.49
C THR A 698 -6.51 -1.28 27.52
N LEU A 699 -5.77 -0.44 26.77
CA LEU A 699 -4.73 -0.84 25.81
C LEU A 699 -3.33 -1.03 26.44
N HIS A 700 -3.21 -1.26 27.74
CA HIS A 700 -1.92 -1.45 28.42
C HIS A 700 -1.41 -2.91 28.35
N ALA A 701 -0.08 -3.06 28.40
CA ALA A 701 0.70 -4.24 28.00
C ALA A 701 0.27 -5.58 28.65
N PRO A 702 0.26 -6.69 27.90
CA PRO A 702 -0.08 -8.02 28.40
C PRO A 702 1.06 -8.64 29.22
N THR A 703 0.66 -9.49 30.18
CA THR A 703 1.55 -10.46 30.81
C THR A 703 1.56 -11.71 29.93
N GLN A 704 2.73 -12.09 29.40
CA GLN A 704 2.93 -13.34 28.66
C GLN A 704 2.39 -14.56 29.42
N PRO A 705 1.79 -15.57 28.73
CA PRO A 705 1.50 -15.70 27.28
C PRO A 705 0.38 -14.78 26.73
N MET A 706 0.30 -14.58 25.40
CA MET A 706 -0.65 -13.63 24.77
C MET A 706 -1.81 -14.31 24.02
N LEU A 707 -3.00 -13.71 24.05
CA LEU A 707 -4.07 -13.98 23.09
C LEU A 707 -3.78 -13.26 21.76
N TRP A 708 -4.12 -13.88 20.62
CA TRP A 708 -4.00 -13.23 19.31
C TRP A 708 -4.85 -11.95 19.24
N GLN A 709 -6.00 -11.93 19.93
CA GLN A 709 -6.84 -10.75 20.06
C GLN A 709 -6.13 -9.59 20.79
N GLU A 710 -5.32 -9.86 21.83
CA GLU A 710 -4.55 -8.80 22.52
C GLU A 710 -3.52 -8.17 21.57
N ILE A 711 -2.86 -8.97 20.74
CA ILE A 711 -1.92 -8.52 19.70
C ILE A 711 -2.60 -7.56 18.70
N ILE A 712 -3.85 -7.82 18.31
CA ILE A 712 -4.57 -6.95 17.37
C ILE A 712 -4.78 -5.53 17.93
N TRP A 713 -4.96 -5.41 19.25
CA TRP A 713 -5.36 -4.15 19.90
C TRP A 713 -4.20 -3.41 20.59
N GLU A 714 -3.11 -4.09 20.93
CA GLU A 714 -1.96 -3.52 21.65
C GLU A 714 -1.26 -2.39 20.89
N PHE A 715 -1.31 -2.39 19.54
CA PHE A 715 -0.56 -1.42 18.73
C PHE A 715 -1.35 -0.15 18.44
N ARG A 716 -0.93 0.94 19.10
CA ARG A 716 -1.51 2.29 18.99
C ARG A 716 -1.22 3.00 17.67
N THR A 717 -0.39 2.45 16.79
CA THR A 717 0.10 3.13 15.57
C THR A 717 -0.31 2.41 14.27
N ASP A 718 -0.84 3.21 13.34
CA ASP A 718 -0.85 3.08 11.87
C ASP A 718 -1.28 1.76 11.18
N TRP A 719 -2.36 1.09 11.62
CA TRP A 719 -2.99 -0.06 10.89
C TRP A 719 -3.36 0.24 9.45
N TYR A 720 -3.52 1.52 9.12
CA TYR A 720 -3.88 1.98 7.79
C TYR A 720 -2.81 1.69 6.73
N ASN A 721 -1.57 1.36 7.11
CA ASN A 721 -0.49 0.96 6.19
C ASN A 721 -0.30 -0.57 6.06
N SER A 722 -1.21 -1.41 6.61
CA SER A 722 -1.01 -2.86 6.65
C SER A 722 -1.60 -3.58 5.41
N PRO A 723 -0.77 -4.09 4.48
CA PRO A 723 -1.24 -4.98 3.42
C PRO A 723 -1.60 -6.39 3.94
N TYR A 724 -1.58 -6.62 5.26
CA TYR A 724 -1.68 -7.95 5.88
C TYR A 724 -3.00 -8.22 6.61
N ILE A 725 -4.01 -7.35 6.43
CA ILE A 725 -5.34 -7.50 7.04
C ILE A 725 -5.96 -8.87 6.76
N ALA A 726 -5.82 -9.35 5.51
CA ALA A 726 -6.35 -10.65 5.11
C ALA A 726 -5.74 -11.80 5.93
N LEU A 727 -4.49 -11.67 6.39
CA LEU A 727 -3.84 -12.66 7.25
C LEU A 727 -4.56 -12.78 8.61
N HIS A 728 -4.95 -11.65 9.22
CA HIS A 728 -5.71 -11.67 10.48
C HIS A 728 -7.13 -12.19 10.28
N LEU A 729 -7.80 -11.81 9.18
CA LEU A 729 -9.14 -12.31 8.88
C LEU A 729 -9.16 -13.84 8.76
N THR A 730 -8.10 -14.44 8.20
CA THR A 730 -8.00 -15.91 8.11
C THR A 730 -7.85 -16.60 9.47
N VAL A 731 -7.48 -15.89 10.55
CA VAL A 731 -7.40 -16.44 11.91
C VAL A 731 -8.79 -16.49 12.55
N PHE A 732 -9.67 -15.54 12.23
CA PHE A 732 -11.01 -15.42 12.81
C PHE A 732 -12.11 -15.57 11.75
N PRO A 733 -12.18 -16.70 11.02
CA PRO A 733 -13.17 -16.86 9.96
C PRO A 733 -14.63 -16.83 10.48
N HIS A 734 -14.85 -17.15 11.75
CA HIS A 734 -16.14 -17.06 12.44
C HIS A 734 -16.44 -15.69 13.07
N HIS A 735 -15.40 -14.89 13.35
CA HIS A 735 -15.51 -13.61 14.06
C HIS A 735 -14.63 -12.52 13.43
N PRO A 736 -14.83 -12.20 12.14
CA PRO A 736 -14.04 -11.16 11.49
C PRO A 736 -14.26 -9.77 12.12
N THR A 737 -15.34 -9.61 12.91
CA THR A 737 -15.71 -8.43 13.69
C THR A 737 -14.52 -7.77 14.38
N ILE A 738 -13.62 -8.53 15.02
CA ILE A 738 -12.45 -7.95 15.70
C ILE A 738 -11.51 -7.19 14.75
N VAL A 739 -11.27 -7.76 13.56
CA VAL A 739 -10.42 -7.15 12.54
C VAL A 739 -11.15 -5.98 11.87
N LEU A 740 -12.43 -6.16 11.55
CA LEU A 740 -13.25 -5.11 10.93
C LEU A 740 -13.41 -3.89 11.86
N ALA A 741 -13.58 -4.10 13.16
CA ALA A 741 -13.64 -3.03 14.16
C ALA A 741 -12.36 -2.19 14.17
N GLN A 742 -11.20 -2.82 14.04
CA GLN A 742 -9.92 -2.13 14.01
C GLN A 742 -9.69 -1.39 12.67
N ILE A 743 -10.17 -1.93 11.54
CA ILE A 743 -10.21 -1.19 10.27
C ILE A 743 -11.12 0.02 10.39
N LEU A 744 -12.31 -0.14 10.96
CA LEU A 744 -13.25 0.96 11.16
C LEU A 744 -12.64 2.06 12.03
N ARG A 745 -12.05 1.69 13.16
CA ARG A 745 -11.39 2.59 14.10
C ARG A 745 -10.30 3.43 13.44
N GLN A 746 -9.47 2.83 12.58
CA GLN A 746 -8.27 3.51 12.04
C GLN A 746 -8.40 4.01 10.59
N CYS A 747 -9.31 3.43 9.81
CA CYS A 747 -9.37 3.63 8.35
C CYS A 747 -10.73 4.13 7.84
N ALA A 748 -11.77 4.23 8.66
CA ALA A 748 -13.07 4.76 8.24
C ALA A 748 -13.04 6.29 8.05
N VAL A 749 -12.30 6.73 7.03
CA VAL A 749 -12.07 8.13 6.66
C VAL A 749 -12.84 8.48 5.39
N PHE A 750 -13.61 9.56 5.40
CA PHE A 750 -14.59 9.83 4.33
C PHE A 750 -14.14 10.86 3.28
N ASP A 751 -13.18 11.73 3.57
CA ASP A 751 -12.78 12.86 2.71
C ASP A 751 -11.27 12.94 2.45
N ASN A 752 -10.50 11.98 2.94
CA ASN A 752 -9.09 11.81 2.62
C ASN A 752 -8.89 10.78 1.50
N LYS A 753 -8.04 11.10 0.51
CA LYS A 753 -7.76 10.25 -0.67
C LYS A 753 -6.47 9.43 -0.59
N GLN A 754 -5.96 9.21 0.62
CA GLN A 754 -4.77 8.40 0.79
C GLN A 754 -5.03 6.93 0.40
N SER A 755 -4.09 6.36 -0.37
CA SER A 755 -4.20 5.02 -0.95
C SER A 755 -4.23 3.92 0.11
N PHE A 756 -3.56 4.14 1.23
CA PHE A 756 -3.41 3.13 2.27
C PHE A 756 -4.74 2.81 3.00
N TYR A 757 -5.62 3.80 3.26
CA TYR A 757 -6.97 3.55 3.77
C TYR A 757 -7.80 2.69 2.82
N THR A 758 -7.65 2.96 1.51
CA THR A 758 -8.35 2.21 0.45
C THR A 758 -7.87 0.77 0.39
N ASN A 759 -6.57 0.56 0.47
CA ASN A 759 -5.98 -0.78 0.49
C ASN A 759 -6.52 -1.60 1.67
N SER A 760 -6.70 -0.98 2.85
CA SER A 760 -7.24 -1.67 4.02
C SER A 760 -8.67 -2.18 3.81
N TYR A 761 -9.54 -1.34 3.26
CA TYR A 761 -10.89 -1.77 2.87
C TYR A 761 -10.86 -2.83 1.79
N MET A 762 -10.04 -2.65 0.74
CA MET A 762 -9.97 -3.59 -0.39
C MET A 762 -9.53 -4.99 0.05
N ASN A 763 -8.50 -5.10 0.90
CA ASN A 763 -8.03 -6.39 1.41
C ASN A 763 -9.11 -7.12 2.23
N ALA A 764 -9.86 -6.39 3.06
CA ALA A 764 -10.96 -6.96 3.84
C ALA A 764 -12.15 -7.36 2.95
N LEU A 765 -12.55 -6.51 2.01
CA LEU A 765 -13.65 -6.79 1.08
C LEU A 765 -13.34 -8.00 0.20
N GLN A 766 -12.11 -8.13 -0.30
CA GLN A 766 -11.70 -9.29 -1.09
C GLN A 766 -11.82 -10.59 -0.30
N TRP A 767 -11.43 -10.60 0.98
CA TRP A 767 -11.60 -11.76 1.86
C TRP A 767 -13.09 -12.04 2.15
N LEU A 768 -13.89 -11.00 2.38
CA LEU A 768 -15.33 -11.10 2.67
C LEU A 768 -16.17 -11.62 1.49
N MET A 769 -15.64 -11.67 0.27
CA MET A 769 -16.31 -12.32 -0.87
C MET A 769 -16.59 -13.82 -0.61
N ASP A 770 -15.71 -14.47 0.15
CA ASP A 770 -15.82 -15.89 0.51
C ASP A 770 -16.53 -16.10 1.87
N TYR A 771 -16.98 -15.01 2.54
CA TYR A 771 -17.61 -15.07 3.87
C TYR A 771 -19.08 -15.46 3.78
N GLN A 772 -19.46 -16.49 4.53
CA GLN A 772 -20.79 -17.12 4.43
C GLN A 772 -21.62 -17.04 5.72
N GLU A 773 -21.09 -16.45 6.80
CA GLU A 773 -21.81 -16.39 8.07
C GLU A 773 -22.67 -15.13 8.19
N ALA A 774 -23.53 -15.11 9.21
CA ALA A 774 -24.34 -13.96 9.52
C ALA A 774 -23.46 -12.74 9.85
N TRP A 775 -23.89 -11.58 9.35
CA TRP A 775 -23.17 -10.32 9.57
C TRP A 775 -23.52 -9.73 10.94
N THR A 776 -22.49 -9.40 11.72
CA THR A 776 -22.64 -8.71 13.02
C THR A 776 -22.93 -7.21 12.81
N GLU A 777 -23.36 -6.49 13.86
CA GLU A 777 -23.61 -5.03 13.77
C GLU A 777 -22.39 -4.26 13.24
N VAL A 778 -21.19 -4.64 13.68
CA VAL A 778 -19.92 -4.03 13.24
C VAL A 778 -19.60 -4.39 11.80
N GLY A 779 -19.84 -5.63 11.38
CA GLY A 779 -19.71 -6.02 9.97
C GLY A 779 -20.66 -5.20 9.08
N VAL A 780 -21.91 -5.02 9.52
CA VAL A 780 -22.90 -4.19 8.83
C VAL A 780 -22.46 -2.72 8.77
N LEU A 781 -21.90 -2.18 9.86
CA LEU A 781 -21.32 -0.83 9.89
C LEU A 781 -20.14 -0.72 8.91
N PHE A 782 -19.25 -1.72 8.87
CA PHE A 782 -18.14 -1.78 7.91
C PHE A 782 -18.63 -1.78 6.46
N LEU A 783 -19.68 -2.54 6.15
CA LEU A 783 -20.26 -2.52 4.81
C LEU A 783 -20.90 -1.16 4.49
N ALA A 784 -21.58 -0.54 5.46
CA ALA A 784 -22.17 0.79 5.31
C ALA A 784 -21.09 1.86 5.00
N THR A 785 -19.94 1.83 5.70
CA THR A 785 -18.83 2.75 5.42
C THR A 785 -18.20 2.45 4.05
N ALA A 786 -18.05 1.19 3.69
CA ALA A 786 -17.52 0.77 2.39
C ALA A 786 -18.40 1.22 1.21
N LEU A 787 -19.73 1.12 1.34
CA LEU A 787 -20.69 1.58 0.33
C LEU A 787 -20.64 3.10 0.09
N VAL A 788 -20.15 3.88 1.05
CA VAL A 788 -20.06 5.36 0.94
C VAL A 788 -18.62 5.87 0.90
N HIS A 789 -17.67 4.94 0.79
CA HIS A 789 -16.24 5.21 0.69
C HIS A 789 -15.93 6.16 -0.48
N TYR A 790 -14.83 6.92 -0.41
CA TYR A 790 -14.51 7.90 -1.45
C TYR A 790 -14.10 7.24 -2.78
N ASP A 791 -13.39 6.11 -2.70
CA ASP A 791 -12.95 5.30 -3.85
C ASP A 791 -14.10 4.48 -4.45
N SER A 792 -14.26 4.49 -5.78
CA SER A 792 -15.34 3.79 -6.47
C SER A 792 -15.19 2.27 -6.52
N THR A 793 -13.95 1.78 -6.52
CA THR A 793 -13.65 0.35 -6.54
C THR A 793 -14.10 -0.29 -5.23
N VAL A 794 -13.78 0.33 -4.09
CA VAL A 794 -14.25 -0.08 -2.76
C VAL A 794 -15.77 -0.18 -2.72
N ARG A 795 -16.48 0.86 -3.18
CA ARG A 795 -17.95 0.87 -3.23
C ARG A 795 -18.51 -0.26 -4.10
N THR A 796 -17.85 -0.56 -5.22
CA THR A 796 -18.30 -1.60 -6.15
C THR A 796 -18.14 -2.99 -5.53
N TYR A 797 -17.00 -3.28 -4.89
CA TYR A 797 -16.81 -4.51 -4.13
C TYR A 797 -17.83 -4.65 -2.99
N ALA A 798 -18.08 -3.56 -2.25
CA ALA A 798 -19.10 -3.54 -1.20
C ALA A 798 -20.50 -3.85 -1.74
N ALA A 799 -20.86 -3.34 -2.93
CA ALA A 799 -22.13 -3.65 -3.57
C ALA A 799 -22.24 -5.13 -4.01
N GLU A 800 -21.15 -5.75 -4.48
CA GLU A 800 -21.14 -7.18 -4.82
C GLU A 800 -21.25 -8.08 -3.58
N ILE A 801 -20.58 -7.72 -2.49
CA ILE A 801 -20.70 -8.42 -1.20
C ILE A 801 -22.12 -8.28 -0.64
N TRP A 802 -22.69 -7.08 -0.69
CA TRP A 802 -24.09 -6.86 -0.32
C TRP A 802 -25.05 -7.75 -1.12
N ALA A 803 -24.86 -7.84 -2.44
CA ALA A 803 -25.68 -8.68 -3.30
C ALA A 803 -25.56 -10.17 -2.92
N THR A 804 -24.33 -10.64 -2.72
CA THR A 804 -24.05 -12.03 -2.32
C THR A 804 -24.63 -12.35 -0.95
N ALA A 805 -24.42 -11.48 0.04
CA ALA A 805 -24.95 -11.66 1.40
C ALA A 805 -26.49 -11.60 1.44
N THR A 806 -27.11 -10.75 0.61
CA THR A 806 -28.57 -10.71 0.45
C THR A 806 -29.09 -11.99 -0.17
N LEU A 807 -28.42 -12.50 -1.21
CA LEU A 807 -28.77 -13.77 -1.83
C LEU A 807 -28.65 -14.95 -0.86
N LEU A 808 -27.64 -14.95 0.00
CA LEU A 808 -27.44 -15.98 1.05
C LEU A 808 -28.33 -15.78 2.29
N GLY A 809 -29.02 -14.65 2.40
CA GLY A 809 -29.82 -14.29 3.58
C GLY A 809 -28.99 -14.08 4.84
N THR A 810 -27.70 -13.72 4.71
CA THR A 810 -26.76 -13.57 5.84
C THR A 810 -26.66 -12.14 6.36
N ILE A 811 -27.25 -11.17 5.65
CA ILE A 811 -27.24 -9.75 6.04
C ILE A 811 -28.65 -9.23 6.32
N ASP A 812 -28.80 -8.46 7.40
CA ASP A 812 -29.99 -7.66 7.66
C ASP A 812 -29.89 -6.31 6.92
N ASN A 813 -30.70 -6.18 5.87
CA ASN A 813 -30.74 -4.99 5.02
C ASN A 813 -31.33 -3.76 5.73
N HIS A 814 -32.26 -3.96 6.67
CA HIS A 814 -32.78 -2.88 7.48
C HIS A 814 -31.72 -2.37 8.46
N ALA A 815 -30.94 -3.27 9.08
CA ALA A 815 -29.81 -2.89 9.92
C ALA A 815 -28.73 -2.13 9.13
N LEU A 816 -28.43 -2.56 7.90
CA LEU A 816 -27.51 -1.85 7.00
C LEU A 816 -28.01 -0.44 6.66
N GLY A 817 -29.32 -0.31 6.43
CA GLY A 817 -29.99 0.98 6.27
C GLY A 817 -29.86 1.86 7.51
N LEU A 818 -30.01 1.29 8.71
CA LEU A 818 -29.89 2.01 9.98
C LEU A 818 -28.46 2.54 10.19
N GLN A 819 -27.43 1.73 9.96
CA GLN A 819 -26.04 2.20 10.05
C GLN A 819 -25.75 3.28 9.01
N THR A 820 -26.25 3.12 7.78
CA THR A 820 -26.10 4.15 6.74
C THR A 820 -26.82 5.46 7.12
N ALA A 821 -28.00 5.38 7.72
CA ALA A 821 -28.73 6.53 8.24
C ALA A 821 -27.97 7.24 9.37
N ARG A 822 -27.32 6.49 10.27
CA ARG A 822 -26.42 7.04 11.30
C ARG A 822 -25.27 7.83 10.66
N LEU A 823 -24.61 7.28 9.63
CA LEU A 823 -23.53 7.98 8.90
C LEU A 823 -24.02 9.28 8.22
N ILE A 824 -25.27 9.30 7.73
CA ILE A 824 -25.89 10.50 7.15
C ILE A 824 -26.15 11.55 8.23
N ALA A 825 -26.66 11.15 9.40
CA ALA A 825 -26.88 12.05 10.54
C ALA A 825 -25.58 12.73 11.00
N LEU A 826 -24.47 11.98 11.00
CA LEU A 826 -23.12 12.47 11.27
C LEU A 826 -22.56 13.40 10.18
N LYS A 827 -23.24 13.53 9.03
CA LYS A 827 -22.74 14.26 7.85
C LYS A 827 -21.35 13.76 7.42
N ALA A 828 -21.11 12.45 7.55
CA ALA A 828 -19.81 11.83 7.33
C ALA A 828 -19.36 11.93 5.86
N PHE A 829 -20.28 11.77 4.90
CA PHE A 829 -19.97 11.70 3.47
C PHE A 829 -20.97 12.49 2.59
N PRO A 830 -20.61 12.82 1.33
CA PRO A 830 -21.54 13.41 0.37
C PRO A 830 -22.57 12.38 -0.15
N LEU A 831 -23.87 12.64 -0.01
CA LEU A 831 -24.97 11.74 -0.43
C LEU A 831 -24.88 11.23 -1.88
N ARG A 832 -24.25 12.01 -2.77
CA ARG A 832 -24.05 11.61 -4.18
C ARG A 832 -23.29 10.28 -4.32
N ARG A 833 -22.41 9.94 -3.38
CA ARG A 833 -21.68 8.65 -3.41
C ARG A 833 -22.63 7.48 -3.27
N LEU A 834 -23.54 7.55 -2.30
CA LEU A 834 -24.58 6.55 -2.08
C LEU A 834 -25.54 6.47 -3.28
N GLN A 835 -25.99 7.62 -3.81
CA GLN A 835 -26.83 7.66 -5.01
C GLN A 835 -26.18 6.94 -6.19
N THR A 836 -24.90 7.22 -6.43
CA THR A 836 -24.16 6.67 -7.57
C THR A 836 -24.03 5.16 -7.45
N ILE A 837 -23.61 4.64 -6.28
CA ILE A 837 -23.42 3.19 -6.14
C ILE A 837 -24.74 2.42 -6.20
N VAL A 838 -25.83 2.96 -5.62
CA VAL A 838 -27.13 2.31 -5.70
C VAL A 838 -27.62 2.26 -7.15
N ALA A 839 -27.51 3.40 -7.86
CA ALA A 839 -27.95 3.51 -9.25
C ALA A 839 -27.15 2.64 -10.21
N ASP A 840 -25.84 2.57 -10.02
CA ASP A 840 -24.91 1.90 -10.94
C ASP A 840 -24.78 0.40 -10.69
N SER A 841 -24.90 -0.05 -9.43
CA SER A 841 -24.47 -1.41 -9.04
C SER A 841 -25.43 -2.19 -8.14
N MET A 842 -26.41 -1.56 -7.46
CA MET A 842 -27.27 -2.27 -6.50
C MET A 842 -28.70 -2.50 -7.00
N ARG A 843 -29.29 -1.52 -7.70
CA ARG A 843 -30.69 -1.60 -8.18
C ARG A 843 -30.84 -2.50 -9.41
N HIS A 844 -32.03 -3.07 -9.58
CA HIS A 844 -32.44 -3.85 -10.76
C HIS A 844 -31.53 -5.06 -11.05
N ARG A 845 -30.93 -5.64 -10.00
CA ARG A 845 -30.16 -6.88 -10.10
C ARG A 845 -31.06 -8.11 -10.14
N SER A 846 -32.07 -8.13 -9.28
CA SER A 846 -33.15 -9.11 -9.24
C SER A 846 -34.30 -8.56 -8.39
N THR A 847 -35.48 -9.16 -8.44
CA THR A 847 -36.60 -8.81 -7.53
C THR A 847 -36.21 -8.89 -6.05
N LEU A 848 -35.52 -9.98 -5.65
CA LEU A 848 -34.97 -10.15 -4.29
C LEU A 848 -34.09 -8.97 -3.83
N HIS A 849 -33.23 -8.45 -4.70
CA HIS A 849 -32.32 -7.35 -4.37
C HIS A 849 -33.06 -6.01 -4.29
N ASP A 850 -34.07 -5.80 -5.12
CA ASP A 850 -34.91 -4.60 -5.06
C ASP A 850 -35.77 -4.60 -3.78
N ASP A 851 -36.31 -5.75 -3.36
CA ASP A 851 -36.97 -5.93 -2.05
C ASP A 851 -36.02 -5.62 -0.88
N ALA A 852 -34.78 -6.09 -0.96
CA ALA A 852 -33.75 -5.77 0.03
C ALA A 852 -33.40 -4.27 0.04
N LEU A 853 -33.36 -3.61 -1.12
CA LEU A 853 -33.16 -2.17 -1.21
C LEU A 853 -34.31 -1.39 -0.56
N HIS A 854 -35.55 -1.87 -0.63
CA HIS A 854 -36.67 -1.26 0.10
C HIS A 854 -36.43 -1.27 1.62
N GLN A 855 -35.98 -2.41 2.16
CA GLN A 855 -35.64 -2.52 3.58
C GLN A 855 -34.46 -1.60 3.96
N PHE A 856 -33.45 -1.51 3.09
CA PHE A 856 -32.30 -0.63 3.26
C PHE A 856 -32.68 0.85 3.25
N PHE A 857 -33.58 1.27 2.36
CA PHE A 857 -33.98 2.68 2.24
C PHE A 857 -34.92 3.16 3.34
N ALA A 858 -35.74 2.28 3.93
CA ALA A 858 -36.72 2.66 4.96
C ALA A 858 -36.14 3.52 6.11
N PRO A 859 -35.08 3.11 6.84
CA PRO A 859 -34.48 3.92 7.92
C PRO A 859 -33.72 5.14 7.40
N ILE A 860 -33.18 5.09 6.17
CA ILE A 860 -32.48 6.23 5.55
C ILE A 860 -33.48 7.36 5.29
N LEU A 861 -34.62 7.05 4.67
CA LEU A 861 -35.66 8.02 4.34
C LEU A 861 -36.27 8.65 5.58
N ALA A 862 -36.45 7.88 6.66
CA ALA A 862 -36.94 8.38 7.94
C ALA A 862 -36.00 9.41 8.59
N THR A 863 -34.70 9.30 8.34
CA THR A 863 -33.65 10.13 8.95
C THR A 863 -33.16 11.26 8.03
N LEU A 864 -33.57 11.25 6.75
CA LEU A 864 -33.02 12.12 5.71
C LEU A 864 -33.51 13.58 5.84
N PRO A 865 -32.63 14.56 6.10
CA PRO A 865 -33.06 15.95 6.27
C PRO A 865 -33.54 16.58 4.95
N ASP A 866 -34.66 17.32 4.99
CA ASP A 866 -35.27 17.92 3.79
C ASP A 866 -34.36 18.89 3.02
N LYS A 867 -33.51 19.62 3.74
CA LYS A 867 -32.62 20.65 3.17
C LYS A 867 -31.21 20.14 2.86
N MET A 868 -30.92 18.84 3.00
CA MET A 868 -29.58 18.29 2.73
C MET A 868 -29.31 18.14 1.23
N THR A 869 -28.16 18.63 0.76
CA THR A 869 -27.74 18.50 -0.65
C THR A 869 -27.67 17.04 -1.07
N GLY A 870 -28.47 16.65 -2.08
CA GLY A 870 -28.60 15.28 -2.56
C GLY A 870 -29.77 14.49 -1.95
N ALA A 871 -30.49 15.01 -0.94
CA ALA A 871 -31.62 14.30 -0.36
C ALA A 871 -32.71 13.97 -1.40
N LYS A 872 -33.00 14.92 -2.31
CA LYS A 872 -33.95 14.71 -3.41
C LYS A 872 -33.60 13.50 -4.29
N GLY A 873 -32.31 13.33 -4.63
CA GLY A 873 -31.86 12.22 -5.48
C GLY A 873 -32.01 10.86 -4.81
N ILE A 874 -31.80 10.78 -3.48
CA ILE A 874 -32.05 9.54 -2.72
C ILE A 874 -33.55 9.20 -2.71
N ARG A 875 -34.43 10.19 -2.51
CA ARG A 875 -35.89 9.99 -2.55
C ARG A 875 -36.38 9.57 -3.92
N GLU A 876 -35.86 10.17 -4.98
CA GLU A 876 -36.16 9.78 -6.37
C GLU A 876 -35.74 8.32 -6.64
N LEU A 877 -34.54 7.92 -6.23
CA LEU A 877 -34.05 6.55 -6.39
C LEU A 877 -34.95 5.54 -5.65
N ALA A 878 -35.30 5.82 -4.39
CA ALA A 878 -36.19 4.95 -3.63
C ALA A 878 -37.60 4.87 -4.25
N GLY A 879 -38.09 5.98 -4.85
CA GLY A 879 -39.37 6.01 -5.55
C GLY A 879 -39.40 5.17 -6.82
N THR A 880 -38.27 5.06 -7.55
CA THR A 880 -38.17 4.26 -8.79
C THR A 880 -38.09 2.74 -8.58
N LEU A 881 -37.96 2.26 -7.35
CA LEU A 881 -38.05 0.83 -7.05
C LEU A 881 -39.51 0.34 -7.00
N ASN A 882 -40.47 1.25 -6.81
CA ASN A 882 -41.91 0.96 -6.75
C ASN A 882 -42.61 0.90 -8.12
N SER A 883 -41.87 1.06 -9.22
CA SER A 883 -42.37 1.07 -10.61
C SER A 883 -41.74 -0.05 -11.40
#